data_AF-A0A953YB35-F1
#
_entry.id   AF-A0A953YB35-F1
#
_cell.length_a   1.000
_cell.length_b   1.000
_cell.length_c   1.000
_cell.angle_alpha   90.00
_cell.angle_beta   90.00
_cell.angle_gamma   90.00
#
_symmetry.space_group_name_H-M   'P 1'
#
loop_
_entity.id
_entity.type
_entity.pdbx_description
1 polymer ?
#
loop_
_entity_poly.entity_id
_entity_poly.type
_entity_poly.pdbx_seq_one_letter_code
_entity_poly.pdbx_strand_id
1 'polypeptide(L)'
;REALLEAEALAKLGAPATAAQVLDRTLSLLTQPSSRAPLLAYRDELRERAGVLAPRPAPEAQPAPEPPPASEPRPAAEPRPVPEPALAAERQPEPVPAPPSAQSPSPKPTPPHRGGAFLVVSPAEDEPGDPELAAEVAAAIELGAEALSRMPRPDRVGEAALRAFALLRSGVPREAPAVARCFERLRVQGTNQTYDLAVAIMAYEAASLTRASGPGATRTRYRRGDMPRDDHERVAGLAQLLISGQRTQGDWGYGCQSSETQTIRLDSGPSDNSNTQFAVLGLHAAQRCGVEVPQAVWRGVLQHFTASVERRAVDELLAIEWTADRPPVLAQVGGTRVASGRSQSSAWGYRRGAGSCFNMTAAGLSSLVIAANALQDEGALGPEERALVLEVARGACDSLGRRKRPGRGLLEPTAWGAYGLYSLEKAMDVSGVRCLDGWSWWEVAARDLLAAQGSDGAWGGGVDTSFALLVLNRATLSLGETRVRGGHAARPDPLVVTLGKQRVHLRLLLHQVRTGSGSARQRSLLRRALREVPEGERPRLVSLIVPLLKEGRAAERRFAKQALKAITGETRDAQGYAAWGASYDELDRLQGGLRREQAARVLEVLRAAADGPLLRLAARVSVRACLLRAVPDLVRALSRAQDPETRAALCSALRVLSGEDPAEDLEDPAQIGRAWTAWFAEQDEAWQRRALVAEFVAGGQLADEVRPVLVAVGELVVPELLAAFAANPRALQIDGLLRELTGLAPRASPASWAEAWAGRGSGPGSGPSRD
;
A
#
# COMPACT_ATOMS: atom_id res chain seq x y z
N ARG A 1 -7.30 15.70 -48.31
CA ARG A 1 -6.22 16.32 -49.12
C ARG A 1 -4.84 15.92 -48.56
N GLU A 2 -4.56 16.15 -47.28
CA GLU A 2 -3.31 15.65 -46.63
C GLU A 2 -3.15 14.13 -46.77
N ALA A 3 -4.18 13.35 -46.45
CA ALA A 3 -4.16 11.89 -46.65
C ALA A 3 -3.94 11.44 -48.11
N LEU A 4 -4.29 12.29 -49.09
CA LEU A 4 -4.04 12.00 -50.50
C LEU A 4 -2.56 12.23 -50.83
N LEU A 5 -1.98 13.33 -50.35
CA LEU A 5 -0.54 13.61 -50.50
C LEU A 5 0.32 12.54 -49.81
N GLU A 6 -0.11 12.09 -48.63
CA GLU A 6 0.55 11.02 -47.89
C GLU A 6 0.46 9.68 -48.64
N ALA A 7 -0.73 9.32 -49.14
CA ALA A 7 -0.91 8.12 -49.95
C ALA A 7 -0.09 8.15 -51.25
N GLU A 8 -0.02 9.30 -51.94
CA GLU A 8 0.81 9.49 -53.13
C GLU A 8 2.31 9.35 -52.82
N ALA A 9 2.77 9.89 -51.69
CA ALA A 9 4.16 9.76 -51.25
C ALA A 9 4.52 8.30 -50.93
N LEU A 10 3.65 7.59 -50.20
CA LEU A 10 3.83 6.18 -49.86
C LEU A 10 3.79 5.27 -51.10
N ALA A 11 2.92 5.58 -52.07
CA ALA A 11 2.87 4.86 -53.34
C ALA A 11 4.17 5.02 -54.14
N LYS A 12 4.73 6.23 -54.20
CA LYS A 12 6.04 6.51 -54.85
C LYS A 12 7.21 5.79 -54.17
N LEU A 13 7.10 5.53 -52.86
CA LEU A 13 8.09 4.78 -52.09
C LEU A 13 7.91 3.25 -52.19
N GLY A 14 7.03 2.76 -53.07
CA GLY A 14 6.83 1.32 -53.28
C GLY A 14 5.98 0.64 -52.21
N ALA A 15 5.19 1.39 -51.43
CA ALA A 15 4.31 0.86 -50.39
C ALA A 15 2.80 1.05 -50.71
N PRO A 16 2.29 0.49 -51.83
CA PRO A 16 0.92 0.75 -52.28
C PRO A 16 -0.16 0.20 -51.33
N ALA A 17 0.11 -0.90 -50.60
CA ALA A 17 -0.81 -1.44 -49.60
C ALA A 17 -0.99 -0.50 -48.41
N THR A 18 0.10 0.09 -47.92
CA THR A 18 0.08 1.07 -46.82
C THR A 18 -0.59 2.37 -47.27
N ALA A 19 -0.32 2.81 -48.51
CA ALA A 19 -1.00 3.96 -49.11
C ALA A 19 -2.53 3.76 -49.16
N ALA A 20 -2.99 2.57 -49.54
CA ALA A 20 -4.42 2.24 -49.55
C ALA A 20 -5.06 2.28 -48.13
N GLN A 21 -4.35 1.82 -47.10
CA GLN A 21 -4.84 1.86 -45.71
C GLN A 21 -5.00 3.30 -45.18
N VAL A 22 -4.13 4.23 -45.58
CA VAL A 22 -4.25 5.66 -45.25
C VAL A 22 -5.53 6.23 -45.86
N LEU A 23 -5.84 5.84 -47.10
CA LEU A 23 -7.08 6.26 -47.77
C LEU A 23 -8.33 5.63 -47.13
N ASP A 24 -8.30 4.38 -46.65
CA ASP A 24 -9.43 3.74 -45.95
C ASP A 24 -9.86 4.49 -44.69
N ARG A 25 -8.90 4.90 -43.84
CA ARG A 25 -9.19 5.67 -42.62
C ARG A 25 -9.81 7.02 -42.95
N THR A 26 -9.35 7.65 -44.03
CA THR A 26 -9.88 8.93 -44.48
C THR A 26 -11.29 8.77 -45.07
N LEU A 27 -11.50 7.71 -45.85
CA LEU A 27 -12.80 7.37 -46.40
C LEU A 27 -13.81 7.04 -45.29
N SER A 28 -13.44 6.42 -44.16
CA SER A 28 -14.39 6.22 -43.05
C SER A 28 -14.89 7.52 -42.38
N LEU A 29 -14.18 8.63 -42.59
CA LEU A 29 -14.49 9.93 -41.98
C LEU A 29 -15.25 10.89 -42.92
N LEU A 30 -15.28 10.61 -44.22
CA LEU A 30 -15.95 11.47 -45.21
C LEU A 30 -17.41 11.04 -45.43
N THR A 31 -18.37 11.95 -45.30
CA THR A 31 -19.80 11.64 -45.49
C THR A 31 -20.33 12.00 -46.88
N GLN A 32 -19.68 12.91 -47.61
CA GLN A 32 -20.16 13.38 -48.92
C GLN A 32 -19.67 12.50 -50.10
N PRO A 33 -20.56 11.97 -50.95
CA PRO A 33 -20.19 11.06 -52.05
C PRO A 33 -19.20 11.65 -53.07
N SER A 34 -19.34 12.93 -53.43
CA SER A 34 -18.50 13.62 -54.41
C SER A 34 -17.03 13.73 -53.99
N SER A 35 -16.76 13.80 -52.67
CA SER A 35 -15.40 13.84 -52.12
C SER A 35 -14.81 12.44 -51.89
N ARG A 36 -15.65 11.41 -51.82
CA ARG A 36 -15.24 10.02 -51.62
C ARG A 36 -14.84 9.34 -52.92
N ALA A 37 -15.54 9.61 -54.02
CA ALA A 37 -15.37 8.89 -55.28
C ALA A 37 -13.91 8.92 -55.83
N PRO A 38 -13.19 10.06 -55.85
CA PRO A 38 -11.80 10.08 -56.33
C PRO A 38 -10.85 9.30 -55.43
N LEU A 39 -11.08 9.33 -54.11
CA LEU A 39 -10.24 8.64 -53.12
C LEU A 39 -10.50 7.13 -53.11
N LEU A 40 -11.74 6.70 -53.37
CA LEU A 40 -12.10 5.29 -53.56
C LEU A 40 -11.41 4.73 -54.80
N ALA A 41 -11.51 5.42 -55.94
CA ALA A 41 -10.86 5.01 -57.18
C ALA A 41 -9.34 4.89 -57.01
N TYR A 42 -8.70 5.88 -56.40
CA TYR A 42 -7.25 5.86 -56.19
C TYR A 42 -6.80 4.79 -55.19
N ARG A 43 -7.58 4.54 -54.13
CA ARG A 43 -7.33 3.43 -53.20
C ARG A 43 -7.43 2.08 -53.91
N ASP A 44 -8.44 1.90 -54.76
CA ASP A 44 -8.65 0.62 -55.44
C ASP A 44 -7.54 0.36 -56.46
N GLU A 45 -7.07 1.38 -57.17
CA GLU A 45 -5.86 1.32 -58.02
C GLU A 45 -4.61 0.92 -57.20
N LEU A 46 -4.43 1.48 -55.99
CA LEU A 46 -3.31 1.13 -55.10
C LEU A 46 -3.40 -0.32 -54.60
N ARG A 47 -4.61 -0.84 -54.34
CA ARG A 47 -4.81 -2.24 -53.95
C ARG A 47 -4.54 -3.19 -55.11
N GLU A 48 -4.92 -2.82 -56.32
CA GLU A 48 -4.59 -3.56 -57.53
C GLU A 48 -3.08 -3.63 -57.76
N ARG A 49 -2.36 -2.50 -57.61
CA ARG A 49 -0.89 -2.45 -57.65
C ARG A 49 -0.24 -3.27 -56.54
N ALA A 50 -0.90 -3.41 -55.40
CA ALA A 50 -0.45 -4.25 -54.30
C ALA A 50 -0.75 -5.75 -54.51
N GLY A 51 -1.39 -6.15 -55.61
CA GLY A 51 -1.78 -7.54 -55.88
C GLY A 51 -2.93 -8.04 -55.00
N VAL A 52 -3.68 -7.14 -54.37
CA VAL A 52 -4.80 -7.47 -53.47
C VAL A 52 -6.11 -7.27 -54.22
N LEU A 53 -6.51 -8.28 -55.01
CA LEU A 53 -7.84 -8.30 -55.65
C LEU A 53 -8.92 -8.73 -54.64
N ALA A 54 -9.99 -7.92 -54.56
CA ALA A 54 -11.26 -8.28 -53.93
C ALA A 54 -11.97 -9.40 -54.73
N PRO A 55 -12.88 -10.18 -54.11
CA PRO A 55 -13.54 -11.33 -54.75
C PRO A 55 -14.51 -10.92 -55.87
N ARG A 56 -14.64 -11.78 -56.89
CA ARG A 56 -15.57 -11.66 -58.04
C ARG A 56 -17.04 -11.48 -57.60
N PRO A 57 -17.89 -10.81 -58.42
CA PRO A 57 -19.30 -10.63 -58.10
C PRO A 57 -20.06 -11.97 -58.15
N ALA A 58 -21.06 -12.10 -57.28
CA ALA A 58 -21.89 -13.30 -57.10
C ALA A 58 -22.74 -13.63 -58.35
N PRO A 59 -23.05 -14.92 -58.61
CA PRO A 59 -24.03 -15.30 -59.62
C PRO A 59 -25.46 -14.99 -59.13
N GLU A 60 -26.34 -14.69 -60.08
CA GLU A 60 -27.74 -14.32 -59.86
C GLU A 60 -28.54 -15.37 -59.05
N ALA A 61 -29.46 -14.84 -58.24
CA ALA A 61 -30.29 -15.59 -57.30
C ALA A 61 -31.24 -16.59 -57.98
N GLN A 62 -31.25 -17.83 -57.49
CA GLN A 62 -32.40 -18.74 -57.62
C GLN A 62 -33.29 -18.62 -56.37
N PRO A 63 -34.63 -18.72 -56.51
CA PRO A 63 -35.54 -18.48 -55.40
C PRO A 63 -35.56 -19.67 -54.43
N ALA A 64 -35.73 -19.35 -53.15
CA ALA A 64 -35.68 -20.29 -52.03
C ALA A 64 -36.79 -21.35 -52.07
N PRO A 65 -36.52 -22.60 -51.65
CA PRO A 65 -37.56 -23.56 -51.32
C PRO A 65 -38.10 -23.32 -49.90
N GLU A 66 -39.40 -23.55 -49.73
CA GLU A 66 -40.18 -23.37 -48.50
C GLU A 66 -39.66 -24.16 -47.28
N PRO A 67 -39.91 -23.66 -46.05
CA PRO A 67 -39.47 -24.33 -44.83
C PRO A 67 -40.31 -25.58 -44.51
N PRO A 68 -39.71 -26.65 -43.95
CA PRO A 68 -40.45 -27.82 -43.49
C PRO A 68 -41.24 -27.53 -42.19
N PRO A 69 -42.34 -28.27 -41.94
CA PRO A 69 -43.23 -28.00 -40.82
C PRO A 69 -42.66 -28.48 -39.48
N ALA A 70 -43.16 -27.85 -38.41
CA ALA A 70 -42.78 -28.08 -37.02
C ALA A 70 -43.04 -29.52 -36.56
N SER A 71 -42.04 -30.13 -35.93
CA SER A 71 -42.16 -31.42 -35.23
C SER A 71 -42.59 -31.22 -33.77
N GLU A 72 -43.62 -31.96 -33.38
CA GLU A 72 -44.27 -32.02 -32.05
C GLU A 72 -43.34 -32.45 -30.90
N PRO A 73 -43.68 -32.12 -29.64
CA PRO A 73 -42.88 -32.46 -28.46
C PRO A 73 -43.10 -33.90 -28.02
N ARG A 74 -42.01 -34.64 -27.74
CA ARG A 74 -42.05 -35.96 -27.07
C ARG A 74 -42.17 -35.80 -25.54
N PRO A 75 -42.87 -36.72 -24.85
CA PRO A 75 -43.25 -36.59 -23.45
C PRO A 75 -42.08 -36.84 -22.48
N ALA A 76 -42.13 -36.15 -21.34
CA ALA A 76 -41.20 -36.29 -20.23
C ALA A 76 -41.34 -37.66 -19.54
N ALA A 77 -40.20 -38.28 -19.24
CA ALA A 77 -40.13 -39.49 -18.43
C ALA A 77 -40.35 -39.15 -16.94
N GLU A 78 -41.27 -39.86 -16.30
CA GLU A 78 -41.59 -39.78 -14.88
C GLU A 78 -40.41 -40.26 -14.00
N PRO A 79 -40.12 -39.57 -12.87
CA PRO A 79 -39.27 -40.14 -11.83
C PRO A 79 -40.07 -41.05 -10.89
N ARG A 80 -39.53 -42.26 -10.66
CA ARG A 80 -40.02 -43.23 -9.66
C ARG A 80 -39.86 -42.70 -8.22
N PRO A 81 -40.76 -43.04 -7.28
CA PRO A 81 -40.64 -42.64 -5.88
C PRO A 81 -39.69 -43.56 -5.11
N VAL A 82 -38.91 -42.98 -4.20
CA VAL A 82 -38.10 -43.68 -3.19
C VAL A 82 -38.61 -43.20 -1.80
N PRO A 83 -38.77 -44.10 -0.81
CA PRO A 83 -39.68 -43.87 0.32
C PRO A 83 -39.06 -43.04 1.46
N GLU A 84 -39.92 -42.25 2.13
CA GLU A 84 -39.64 -41.57 3.39
C GLU A 84 -39.45 -42.55 4.55
N PRO A 85 -38.52 -42.28 5.49
CA PRO A 85 -38.57 -42.87 6.82
C PRO A 85 -39.37 -41.96 7.78
N ALA A 86 -40.31 -42.59 8.49
CA ALA A 86 -41.13 -42.00 9.54
C ALA A 86 -40.30 -41.41 10.68
N LEU A 87 -40.64 -40.19 11.10
CA LEU A 87 -40.20 -39.62 12.38
C LEU A 87 -41.39 -39.45 13.31
N ALA A 88 -41.26 -40.11 14.45
CA ALA A 88 -42.22 -40.15 15.54
C ALA A 88 -42.37 -38.78 16.23
N ALA A 89 -43.58 -38.57 16.74
CA ALA A 89 -43.97 -37.48 17.60
C ALA A 89 -43.30 -37.54 18.99
N GLU A 90 -43.51 -36.45 19.75
CA GLU A 90 -43.22 -36.23 21.19
C GLU A 90 -41.89 -35.52 21.48
N ARG A 91 -41.77 -34.46 22.30
CA ARG A 91 -42.67 -33.71 23.20
C ARG A 91 -42.05 -32.31 23.41
N GLN A 92 -42.88 -31.28 23.54
CA GLN A 92 -42.48 -29.97 24.07
C GLN A 92 -42.36 -30.02 25.61
N PRO A 93 -41.46 -29.24 26.22
CA PRO A 93 -41.65 -28.74 27.57
C PRO A 93 -41.88 -27.22 27.59
N GLU A 94 -42.87 -26.84 28.40
CA GLU A 94 -43.34 -25.48 28.72
C GLU A 94 -42.30 -24.57 29.41
N PRO A 95 -42.52 -23.24 29.40
CA PRO A 95 -41.55 -22.25 29.87
C PRO A 95 -41.60 -22.02 31.39
N VAL A 96 -40.42 -21.86 32.01
CA VAL A 96 -40.26 -21.48 33.42
C VAL A 96 -40.08 -19.94 33.52
N PRO A 97 -40.77 -19.25 34.46
CA PRO A 97 -40.80 -17.79 34.55
C PRO A 97 -39.55 -17.19 35.21
N ALA A 98 -39.14 -16.02 34.74
CA ALA A 98 -38.03 -15.24 35.28
C ALA A 98 -38.41 -14.48 36.58
N PRO A 99 -37.51 -14.36 37.57
CA PRO A 99 -37.69 -13.47 38.72
C PRO A 99 -37.16 -12.04 38.47
N PRO A 100 -37.63 -11.04 39.24
CA PRO A 100 -37.67 -9.63 38.85
C PRO A 100 -36.40 -8.82 39.17
N SER A 101 -36.22 -7.75 38.39
CA SER A 101 -35.19 -6.72 38.48
C SER A 101 -35.19 -5.98 39.83
N ALA A 102 -34.02 -5.91 40.49
CA ALA A 102 -33.76 -5.00 41.58
C ALA A 102 -33.02 -3.75 41.07
N GLN A 103 -33.68 -2.59 41.14
CA GLN A 103 -33.08 -1.26 40.96
C GLN A 103 -32.52 -0.77 42.30
N SER A 104 -31.33 -0.17 42.28
CA SER A 104 -30.78 0.70 43.34
C SER A 104 -29.49 1.40 42.84
N PRO A 105 -29.05 2.54 43.41
CA PRO A 105 -29.26 3.86 42.82
C PRO A 105 -27.96 4.56 42.41
N SER A 106 -28.07 5.59 41.57
CA SER A 106 -26.96 6.48 41.18
C SER A 106 -26.43 7.31 42.36
N PRO A 107 -25.10 7.43 42.55
CA PRO A 107 -24.49 8.54 43.25
C PRO A 107 -23.89 9.56 42.27
N LYS A 108 -24.21 10.84 42.43
CA LYS A 108 -23.40 11.99 41.99
C LYS A 108 -22.54 12.45 43.20
N PRO A 109 -21.62 13.44 43.06
CA PRO A 109 -20.47 13.56 42.14
C PRO A 109 -19.17 13.94 42.93
N THR A 110 -17.98 13.75 42.37
CA THR A 110 -16.75 14.46 42.87
C THR A 110 -15.67 14.52 41.77
N PRO A 111 -14.97 15.66 41.56
CA PRO A 111 -13.94 15.80 40.52
C PRO A 111 -12.57 15.35 41.06
N PRO A 112 -11.71 14.74 40.21
CA PRO A 112 -10.30 15.14 40.29
C PRO A 112 -9.48 15.12 38.98
N HIS A 113 -8.58 16.10 38.94
CA HIS A 113 -7.18 16.06 38.50
C HIS A 113 -6.76 15.74 37.05
N ARG A 114 -5.95 16.70 36.54
CA ARG A 114 -5.05 16.58 35.39
C ARG A 114 -4.06 15.44 35.61
N GLY A 115 -4.15 14.40 34.79
CA GLY A 115 -3.24 13.26 34.72
C GLY A 115 -3.54 12.45 33.47
N GLY A 116 -2.50 11.97 32.77
CA GLY A 116 -2.56 11.44 31.40
C GLY A 116 -3.69 10.44 31.13
N ALA A 117 -4.40 10.66 30.02
CA ALA A 117 -5.43 9.74 29.55
C ALA A 117 -4.77 8.52 28.87
N PHE A 118 -4.72 7.40 29.58
CA PHE A 118 -4.76 6.09 28.95
C PHE A 118 -6.20 5.82 28.50
N LEU A 119 -6.39 5.56 27.21
CA LEU A 119 -7.66 5.09 26.68
C LEU A 119 -7.65 3.56 26.74
N VAL A 120 -8.34 3.00 27.74
CA VAL A 120 -8.67 1.57 27.75
C VAL A 120 -9.72 1.36 26.65
N VAL A 121 -9.32 0.71 25.56
CA VAL A 121 -10.25 0.12 24.61
C VAL A 121 -10.70 -1.19 25.25
N SER A 122 -11.97 -1.27 25.69
CA SER A 122 -12.58 -2.59 25.91
C SER A 122 -12.48 -3.35 24.58
N PRO A 123 -11.93 -4.58 24.56
CA PRO A 123 -11.94 -5.37 23.34
C PRO A 123 -13.40 -5.51 22.92
N ALA A 124 -13.74 -5.10 21.70
CA ALA A 124 -14.97 -5.60 21.10
C ALA A 124 -14.82 -7.12 21.12
N GLU A 125 -15.65 -7.82 21.89
CA GLU A 125 -15.65 -9.28 21.94
C GLU A 125 -15.72 -9.81 20.51
N ASP A 126 -14.88 -10.79 20.18
CA ASP A 126 -14.89 -11.41 18.86
C ASP A 126 -16.28 -12.02 18.64
N GLU A 127 -16.86 -11.83 17.44
CA GLU A 127 -18.18 -12.39 17.13
C GLU A 127 -18.12 -13.92 17.34
N PRO A 128 -19.00 -14.51 18.18
CA PRO A 128 -19.03 -15.95 18.38
C PRO A 128 -19.49 -16.61 17.08
N GLY A 129 -18.53 -16.99 16.24
CA GLY A 129 -18.75 -17.79 15.05
C GLY A 129 -18.72 -19.28 15.37
N ASP A 130 -19.23 -20.08 14.45
CA ASP A 130 -19.07 -21.54 14.47
C ASP A 130 -17.57 -21.91 14.47
N PRO A 131 -17.04 -22.48 15.58
CA PRO A 131 -15.61 -22.79 15.70
C PRO A 131 -15.15 -23.83 14.68
N GLU A 132 -16.04 -24.73 14.25
CA GLU A 132 -15.73 -25.76 13.25
C GLU A 132 -15.53 -25.11 11.88
N LEU A 133 -16.48 -24.26 11.46
CA LEU A 133 -16.34 -23.48 10.24
C LEU A 133 -15.10 -22.57 10.27
N ALA A 134 -14.79 -21.95 11.41
CA ALA A 134 -13.60 -21.11 11.55
C ALA A 134 -12.30 -21.92 11.34
N ALA A 135 -12.24 -23.16 11.83
CA ALA A 135 -11.11 -24.05 11.63
C ALA A 135 -10.98 -24.52 10.17
N GLU A 136 -12.10 -24.89 9.53
CA GLU A 136 -12.13 -25.25 8.10
C GLU A 136 -11.66 -24.10 7.21
N VAL A 137 -12.14 -22.88 7.49
CA VAL A 137 -11.72 -21.67 6.77
C VAL A 137 -10.24 -21.39 6.96
N ALA A 138 -9.70 -21.54 8.18
CA ALA A 138 -8.28 -21.36 8.44
C ALA A 138 -7.42 -22.34 7.61
N ALA A 139 -7.79 -23.62 7.60
CA ALA A 139 -7.10 -24.63 6.79
C ALA A 139 -7.18 -24.33 5.28
N ALA A 140 -8.35 -23.90 4.80
CA ALA A 140 -8.54 -23.53 3.41
C ALA A 140 -7.69 -22.30 3.00
N ILE A 141 -7.55 -21.30 3.88
CA ILE A 141 -6.68 -20.14 3.67
C ILE A 141 -5.22 -20.58 3.56
N GLU A 142 -4.75 -21.47 4.44
CA GLU A 142 -3.37 -21.98 4.40
C GLU A 142 -3.09 -22.71 3.08
N LEU A 143 -3.94 -23.67 2.70
CA LEU A 143 -3.81 -24.42 1.45
C LEU A 143 -3.84 -23.49 0.22
N GLY A 144 -4.75 -22.52 0.22
CA GLY A 144 -4.87 -21.54 -0.87
C GLY A 144 -3.68 -20.60 -0.99
N ALA A 145 -3.16 -20.13 0.15
CA ALA A 145 -1.99 -19.26 0.19
C ALA A 145 -0.73 -20.01 -0.28
N GLU A 146 -0.58 -21.28 0.09
CA GLU A 146 0.48 -22.14 -0.42
C GLU A 146 0.37 -22.37 -1.93
N ALA A 147 -0.83 -22.72 -2.42
CA ALA A 147 -1.09 -22.92 -3.84
C ALA A 147 -0.75 -21.66 -4.64
N LEU A 148 -1.23 -20.50 -4.19
CA LEU A 148 -0.96 -19.20 -4.81
C LEU A 148 0.53 -18.82 -4.77
N SER A 149 1.27 -19.24 -3.73
CA SER A 149 2.71 -19.02 -3.60
C SER A 149 3.55 -19.85 -4.56
N ARG A 150 3.06 -21.05 -4.93
CA ARG A 150 3.70 -21.93 -5.93
C ARG A 150 3.49 -21.45 -7.37
N MET A 151 2.45 -20.66 -7.63
CA MET A 151 2.16 -20.17 -8.98
C MET A 151 3.26 -19.22 -9.51
N PRO A 152 3.55 -19.25 -10.83
CA PRO A 152 4.47 -18.30 -11.46
C PRO A 152 4.07 -16.86 -11.18
N ARG A 153 5.05 -15.98 -10.93
CA ARG A 153 4.80 -14.55 -10.67
C ARG A 153 4.08 -13.93 -11.88
N PRO A 154 3.00 -13.13 -11.69
CA PRO A 154 2.30 -12.48 -12.80
C PRO A 154 3.17 -11.46 -13.54
N ASP A 155 2.88 -11.26 -14.83
CA ASP A 155 3.53 -10.22 -15.64
C ASP A 155 2.88 -8.85 -15.47
N ARG A 156 1.56 -8.81 -15.25
CA ARG A 156 0.81 -7.56 -15.07
C ARG A 156 0.93 -7.03 -13.65
N VAL A 157 1.07 -5.71 -13.53
CA VAL A 157 1.23 -5.01 -12.25
C VAL A 157 0.02 -5.25 -11.34
N GLY A 158 -1.21 -5.12 -11.85
CA GLY A 158 -2.42 -5.35 -11.05
C GLY A 158 -2.56 -6.78 -10.53
N GLU A 159 -2.21 -7.78 -11.33
CA GLU A 159 -2.24 -9.19 -10.89
C GLU A 159 -1.16 -9.47 -9.83
N ALA A 160 0.03 -8.92 -9.99
CA ALA A 160 1.09 -9.02 -8.99
C ALA A 160 0.71 -8.32 -7.68
N ALA A 161 0.10 -7.14 -7.76
CA ALA A 161 -0.42 -6.41 -6.61
C ALA A 161 -1.54 -7.20 -5.90
N LEU A 162 -2.50 -7.74 -6.65
CA LEU A 162 -3.61 -8.51 -6.10
C LEU A 162 -3.12 -9.76 -5.38
N ARG A 163 -2.17 -10.46 -5.99
CA ARG A 163 -1.53 -11.63 -5.37
C ARG A 163 -0.81 -11.26 -4.09
N ALA A 164 0.00 -10.20 -4.10
CA ALA A 164 0.70 -9.74 -2.90
C ALA A 164 -0.29 -9.38 -1.79
N PHE A 165 -1.36 -8.66 -2.14
CA PHE A 165 -2.41 -8.27 -1.21
C PHE A 165 -3.09 -9.49 -0.56
N ALA A 166 -3.49 -10.48 -1.35
CA ALA A 166 -4.13 -11.70 -0.85
C ALA A 166 -3.20 -12.54 0.04
N LEU A 167 -1.94 -12.72 -0.36
CA LEU A 167 -0.95 -13.47 0.43
C LEU A 167 -0.66 -12.79 1.78
N LEU A 168 -0.47 -11.46 1.78
CA LEU A 168 -0.24 -10.69 3.01
C LEU A 168 -1.45 -10.78 3.96
N ARG A 169 -2.66 -10.67 3.43
CA ARG A 169 -3.90 -10.81 4.23
C ARG A 169 -4.07 -12.23 4.78
N SER A 170 -3.56 -13.22 4.07
CA SER A 170 -3.51 -14.63 4.51
C SER A 170 -2.38 -14.91 5.51
N GLY A 171 -1.61 -13.90 5.94
CA GLY A 171 -0.54 -14.05 6.93
C GLY A 171 0.82 -14.45 6.37
N VAL A 172 0.98 -14.52 5.05
CA VAL A 172 2.29 -14.79 4.43
C VAL A 172 3.16 -13.55 4.60
N PRO A 173 4.37 -13.66 5.19
CA PRO A 173 5.22 -12.51 5.47
C PRO A 173 5.71 -11.86 4.17
N ARG A 174 5.98 -10.56 4.24
CA ARG A 174 6.42 -9.76 3.10
C ARG A 174 7.71 -10.29 2.47
N GLU A 175 8.60 -10.82 3.31
CA GLU A 175 9.91 -11.36 2.96
C GLU A 175 9.81 -12.72 2.26
N ALA A 176 8.65 -13.38 2.30
CA ALA A 176 8.45 -14.64 1.61
C ALA A 176 8.73 -14.47 0.11
N PRO A 177 9.45 -15.41 -0.55
CA PRO A 177 9.85 -15.25 -1.95
C PRO A 177 8.69 -14.96 -2.90
N ALA A 178 7.51 -15.53 -2.66
CA ALA A 178 6.32 -15.28 -3.49
C ALA A 178 5.83 -13.83 -3.39
N VAL A 179 5.85 -13.22 -2.20
CA VAL A 179 5.42 -11.85 -1.95
C VAL A 179 6.49 -10.85 -2.39
N ALA A 180 7.76 -11.09 -2.04
CA ALA A 180 8.88 -10.24 -2.40
C ALA A 180 8.98 -10.03 -3.93
N ARG A 181 8.83 -11.12 -4.71
CA ARG A 181 8.81 -11.09 -6.18
C ARG A 181 7.67 -10.24 -6.76
N CYS A 182 6.51 -10.20 -6.10
CA CYS A 182 5.42 -9.31 -6.50
C CYS A 182 5.80 -7.85 -6.24
N PHE A 183 6.36 -7.51 -5.08
CA PHE A 183 6.82 -6.13 -4.79
C PHE A 183 7.95 -5.67 -5.72
N GLU A 184 8.86 -6.56 -6.14
CA GLU A 184 9.83 -6.23 -7.20
C GLU A 184 9.14 -5.78 -8.49
N ARG A 185 8.08 -6.49 -8.93
CA ARG A 185 7.29 -6.08 -10.10
C ARG A 185 6.68 -4.70 -9.91
N LEU A 186 6.08 -4.44 -8.74
CA LEU A 186 5.49 -3.13 -8.41
C LEU A 186 6.53 -2.00 -8.38
N ARG A 187 7.80 -2.32 -8.12
CA ARG A 187 8.88 -1.33 -8.06
C ARG A 187 9.46 -0.97 -9.42
N VAL A 188 9.56 -1.96 -10.32
CA VAL A 188 10.22 -1.82 -11.62
C VAL A 188 9.28 -1.27 -12.70
N GLN A 189 7.99 -1.60 -12.65
CA GLN A 189 7.04 -1.27 -13.72
C GLN A 189 6.02 -0.24 -13.26
N GLY A 190 6.03 0.94 -13.91
CA GLY A 190 4.99 1.94 -13.74
C GLY A 190 3.66 1.51 -14.37
N THR A 191 2.55 2.00 -13.83
CA THR A 191 1.21 1.81 -14.37
C THR A 191 0.40 3.09 -14.21
N ASN A 192 -0.56 3.27 -15.10
CA ASN A 192 -1.58 4.30 -15.01
C ASN A 192 -2.99 3.69 -15.00
N GLN A 193 -3.12 2.38 -14.89
CA GLN A 193 -4.42 1.71 -14.88
C GLN A 193 -5.05 1.80 -13.50
N THR A 194 -6.33 2.18 -13.42
CA THR A 194 -7.02 2.41 -12.14
C THR A 194 -6.96 1.19 -11.21
N TYR A 195 -7.17 -0.01 -11.77
CA TYR A 195 -7.06 -1.27 -11.03
C TYR A 195 -5.66 -1.47 -10.44
N ASP A 196 -4.63 -1.35 -11.28
CA ASP A 196 -3.26 -1.58 -10.86
C ASP A 196 -2.85 -0.60 -9.74
N LEU A 197 -3.19 0.68 -9.90
CA LEU A 197 -2.92 1.72 -8.92
C LEU A 197 -3.58 1.41 -7.57
N ALA A 198 -4.88 1.12 -7.60
CA ALA A 198 -5.67 0.85 -6.41
C ALA A 198 -5.18 -0.38 -5.65
N VAL A 199 -4.98 -1.50 -6.37
CA VAL A 199 -4.57 -2.75 -5.74
C VAL A 199 -3.13 -2.68 -5.26
N ALA A 200 -2.24 -1.95 -5.95
CA ALA A 200 -0.90 -1.71 -5.46
C ALA A 200 -0.91 -0.94 -4.13
N ILE A 201 -1.74 0.09 -3.99
CA ILE A 201 -1.90 0.81 -2.72
C ILE A 201 -2.38 -0.15 -1.61
N MET A 202 -3.40 -0.98 -1.88
CA MET A 202 -3.90 -1.95 -0.91
C MET A 202 -2.83 -2.99 -0.52
N ALA A 203 -1.97 -3.41 -1.45
CA ALA A 203 -0.85 -4.30 -1.17
C ALA A 203 0.21 -3.65 -0.26
N TYR A 204 0.59 -2.39 -0.53
CA TYR A 204 1.52 -1.65 0.34
C TYR A 204 0.94 -1.41 1.74
N GLU A 205 -0.35 -1.09 1.82
CA GLU A 205 -1.04 -1.02 3.10
C GLU A 205 -0.94 -2.35 3.84
N ALA A 206 -1.36 -3.45 3.22
CA ALA A 206 -1.34 -4.76 3.86
C ALA A 206 0.06 -5.18 4.33
N ALA A 207 1.12 -4.77 3.63
CA ALA A 207 2.49 -5.07 4.02
C ALA A 207 2.96 -4.30 5.27
N SER A 208 2.21 -3.29 5.70
CA SER A 208 2.40 -2.56 6.96
C SER A 208 1.43 -3.02 8.06
N LEU A 209 0.67 -4.08 7.83
CA LEU A 209 -0.28 -4.62 8.80
C LEU A 209 0.21 -5.96 9.35
N THR A 210 -0.05 -6.22 10.63
CA THR A 210 0.19 -7.50 11.27
C THR A 210 -1.13 -8.10 11.71
N ARG A 211 -1.38 -9.37 11.37
CA ARG A 211 -2.59 -10.08 11.79
C ARG A 211 -2.64 -10.19 13.33
N ALA A 212 -3.78 -9.89 13.91
CA ALA A 212 -3.96 -9.75 15.36
C ALA A 212 -5.10 -10.59 15.94
N SER A 213 -5.71 -11.47 15.13
CA SER A 213 -6.84 -12.32 15.53
C SER A 213 -6.37 -13.56 16.27
N GLY A 214 -7.12 -13.98 17.29
CA GLY A 214 -6.89 -15.26 17.96
C GLY A 214 -7.47 -16.45 17.17
N PRO A 215 -7.19 -17.70 17.61
CA PRO A 215 -7.82 -18.89 17.08
C PRO A 215 -9.36 -18.83 17.22
N GLY A 216 -10.11 -19.17 16.16
CA GLY A 216 -11.58 -19.23 16.17
C GLY A 216 -12.32 -17.96 15.76
N ALA A 217 -11.62 -16.86 15.49
CA ALA A 217 -12.26 -15.64 14.99
C ALA A 217 -12.63 -15.77 13.51
N THR A 218 -13.91 -15.57 13.17
CA THR A 218 -14.42 -15.54 11.79
C THR A 218 -14.07 -14.25 11.05
N ARG A 219 -13.60 -13.23 11.78
CA ARG A 219 -13.16 -11.95 11.23
C ARG A 219 -11.70 -11.71 11.55
N THR A 220 -10.89 -11.47 10.53
CA THR A 220 -9.48 -11.14 10.74
C THR A 220 -9.30 -9.66 11.10
N ARG A 221 -8.84 -9.40 12.33
CA ARG A 221 -8.32 -8.11 12.81
C ARG A 221 -6.85 -7.93 12.51
N TYR A 222 -6.46 -6.68 12.29
CA TYR A 222 -5.08 -6.30 11.99
C TYR A 222 -4.61 -5.18 12.92
N ARG A 223 -3.34 -5.24 13.32
CA ARG A 223 -2.63 -4.13 13.97
C ARG A 223 -1.80 -3.40 12.93
N ARG A 224 -1.79 -2.07 13.05
CA ARG A 224 -0.94 -1.23 12.22
C ARG A 224 0.50 -1.32 12.69
N GLY A 225 1.40 -1.65 11.78
CA GLY A 225 2.85 -1.55 11.94
C GLY A 225 3.40 -0.28 11.28
N ASP A 226 4.72 -0.14 11.33
CA ASP A 226 5.42 0.95 10.66
C ASP A 226 5.46 0.72 9.15
N MET A 227 5.08 1.74 8.37
CA MET A 227 5.25 1.72 6.91
C MET A 227 6.61 2.32 6.55
N PRO A 228 7.48 1.61 5.80
CA PRO A 228 8.72 2.16 5.29
C PRO A 228 8.47 3.43 4.47
N ARG A 229 9.34 4.44 4.60
CA ARG A 229 9.18 5.71 3.90
C ARG A 229 9.04 5.54 2.38
N ASP A 230 9.86 4.69 1.78
CA ASP A 230 9.82 4.43 0.33
C ASP A 230 8.47 3.86 -0.11
N ASP A 231 7.85 3.04 0.73
CA ASP A 231 6.52 2.50 0.46
C ASP A 231 5.45 3.58 0.64
N HIS A 232 5.56 4.41 1.68
CA HIS A 232 4.66 5.55 1.87
C HIS A 232 4.73 6.54 0.69
N GLU A 233 5.94 6.85 0.19
CA GLU A 233 6.12 7.70 -0.99
C GLU A 233 5.52 7.08 -2.25
N ARG A 234 5.58 5.75 -2.39
CA ARG A 234 4.90 5.03 -3.47
C ARG A 234 3.38 5.10 -3.33
N VAL A 235 2.84 4.83 -2.14
CA VAL A 235 1.40 4.94 -1.87
C VAL A 235 0.90 6.35 -2.18
N ALA A 236 1.61 7.39 -1.75
CA ALA A 236 1.28 8.78 -2.06
C ALA A 236 1.30 9.07 -3.57
N GLY A 237 2.32 8.59 -4.30
CA GLY A 237 2.40 8.75 -5.75
C GLY A 237 1.26 8.06 -6.51
N LEU A 238 0.94 6.82 -6.13
CA LEU A 238 -0.17 6.06 -6.72
C LEU A 238 -1.53 6.70 -6.41
N ALA A 239 -1.74 7.14 -5.16
CA ALA A 239 -2.95 7.82 -4.74
C ALA A 239 -3.13 9.14 -5.49
N GLN A 240 -2.05 9.89 -5.74
CA GLN A 240 -2.11 11.11 -6.53
C GLN A 240 -2.56 10.85 -7.98
N LEU A 241 -2.12 9.75 -8.59
CA LEU A 241 -2.61 9.34 -9.91
C LEU A 241 -4.11 9.01 -9.89
N LEU A 242 -4.59 8.33 -8.85
CA LEU A 242 -6.03 8.09 -8.67
C LEU A 242 -6.80 9.39 -8.47
N ILE A 243 -6.33 10.31 -7.61
CA ILE A 243 -6.95 11.62 -7.38
C ILE A 243 -7.06 12.40 -8.69
N SER A 244 -5.96 12.46 -9.46
CA SER A 244 -5.92 13.16 -10.75
C SER A 244 -6.71 12.43 -11.85
N GLY A 245 -6.95 11.12 -11.70
CA GLY A 245 -7.72 10.31 -12.62
C GLY A 245 -9.24 10.44 -12.47
N GLN A 246 -9.74 11.06 -11.39
CA GLN A 246 -11.17 11.24 -11.19
C GLN A 246 -11.75 12.17 -12.26
N ARG A 247 -12.84 11.75 -12.89
CA ARG A 247 -13.55 12.56 -13.89
C ARG A 247 -14.51 13.54 -13.23
N THR A 248 -15.05 14.47 -14.03
CA THR A 248 -16.02 15.48 -13.58
C THR A 248 -17.30 14.87 -13.00
N GLN A 249 -17.66 13.65 -13.40
CA GLN A 249 -18.83 12.94 -12.89
C GLN A 249 -18.55 12.23 -11.55
N GLY A 250 -17.31 12.28 -11.05
CA GLY A 250 -16.90 11.62 -9.80
C GLY A 250 -16.50 10.16 -9.96
N ASP A 251 -16.43 9.66 -11.20
CA ASP A 251 -16.14 8.27 -11.56
C ASP A 251 -14.73 8.08 -12.16
N TRP A 252 -14.34 6.80 -12.32
CA TRP A 252 -13.08 6.39 -12.93
C TRP A 252 -13.32 5.44 -14.11
N GLY A 253 -12.32 5.36 -14.98
CA GLY A 253 -12.25 4.41 -16.10
C GLY A 253 -10.94 3.67 -16.03
N TYR A 254 -10.57 3.00 -17.11
CA TYR A 254 -9.43 2.09 -17.08
C TYR A 254 -8.09 2.82 -16.92
N GLY A 255 -7.94 4.01 -17.51
CA GLY A 255 -6.72 4.82 -17.38
C GLY A 255 -6.89 6.07 -16.51
N CYS A 256 -5.96 6.29 -15.59
CA CYS A 256 -5.72 7.55 -14.89
C CYS A 256 -4.71 8.40 -15.68
N GLN A 257 -5.04 9.66 -15.97
CA GLN A 257 -4.11 10.54 -16.70
C GLN A 257 -3.06 11.10 -15.73
N SER A 258 -1.79 11.05 -16.13
CA SER A 258 -0.74 11.88 -15.54
C SER A 258 -0.75 13.25 -16.21
N SER A 259 -0.71 14.34 -15.46
CA SER A 259 -0.63 15.71 -16.01
C SER A 259 0.65 16.01 -16.82
N GLU A 260 1.59 15.05 -16.92
CA GLU A 260 2.90 15.22 -17.55
C GLU A 260 2.91 15.04 -19.08
N THR A 261 1.88 14.44 -19.70
CA THR A 261 1.81 14.25 -21.16
C THR A 261 0.55 14.87 -21.74
N GLN A 262 0.60 16.16 -22.06
CA GLN A 262 -0.45 16.85 -22.84
C GLN A 262 -0.51 16.45 -24.33
N THR A 263 0.28 15.46 -24.78
CA THR A 263 0.39 15.09 -26.20
C THR A 263 -0.10 13.69 -26.56
N ILE A 264 -0.55 12.88 -25.59
CA ILE A 264 -1.19 11.60 -25.87
C ILE A 264 -2.48 11.52 -25.06
N ARG A 265 -3.63 11.76 -25.71
CA ARG A 265 -4.93 11.32 -25.17
C ARG A 265 -4.93 9.79 -25.24
N LEU A 266 -4.39 9.13 -24.23
CA LEU A 266 -4.66 7.71 -24.02
C LEU A 266 -6.17 7.60 -23.80
N ASP A 267 -6.82 6.82 -24.65
CA ASP A 267 -8.25 6.57 -24.57
C ASP A 267 -8.54 5.93 -23.22
N SER A 268 -8.99 6.72 -22.24
CA SER A 268 -9.18 6.28 -20.84
C SER A 268 -10.34 5.28 -20.66
N GLY A 269 -10.81 4.71 -21.78
CA GLY A 269 -11.96 3.83 -21.89
C GLY A 269 -13.26 4.50 -21.43
N PRO A 270 -14.41 3.87 -21.67
CA PRO A 270 -15.63 4.23 -20.97
C PRO A 270 -15.43 4.09 -19.46
N SER A 271 -15.99 5.02 -18.67
CA SER A 271 -16.05 4.87 -17.22
C SER A 271 -16.97 3.70 -16.85
N ASP A 272 -16.69 3.08 -15.70
CA ASP A 272 -17.61 2.12 -15.08
C ASP A 272 -17.45 2.07 -13.56
N ASN A 273 -18.48 1.54 -12.90
CA ASN A 273 -18.51 1.37 -11.45
C ASN A 273 -17.50 0.33 -10.95
N SER A 274 -16.94 -0.49 -11.85
CA SER A 274 -15.90 -1.45 -11.51
C SER A 274 -14.56 -0.75 -11.26
N ASN A 275 -14.15 0.19 -12.12
CA ASN A 275 -12.98 1.02 -11.89
C ASN A 275 -13.18 1.98 -10.73
N THR A 276 -14.35 2.61 -10.67
CA THR A 276 -14.70 3.58 -9.63
C THR A 276 -14.58 2.97 -8.23
N GLN A 277 -15.07 1.75 -8.01
CA GLN A 277 -14.93 1.11 -6.70
C GLN A 277 -13.46 0.88 -6.32
N PHE A 278 -12.61 0.45 -7.26
CA PHE A 278 -11.21 0.18 -6.94
C PHE A 278 -10.46 1.47 -6.64
N ALA A 279 -10.71 2.54 -7.41
CA ALA A 279 -10.19 3.85 -7.08
C ALA A 279 -10.58 4.27 -5.65
N VAL A 280 -11.85 4.11 -5.27
CA VAL A 280 -12.36 4.44 -3.93
C VAL A 280 -11.67 3.59 -2.84
N LEU A 281 -11.53 2.27 -3.05
CA LEU A 281 -10.86 1.38 -2.11
C LEU A 281 -9.37 1.71 -1.96
N GLY A 282 -8.69 1.98 -3.08
CA GLY A 282 -7.29 2.37 -3.09
C GLY A 282 -7.05 3.70 -2.37
N LEU A 283 -7.89 4.71 -2.63
CA LEU A 283 -7.83 5.99 -1.93
C LEU A 283 -8.15 5.85 -0.44
N HIS A 284 -9.09 4.98 -0.09
CA HIS A 284 -9.43 4.71 1.30
C HIS A 284 -8.28 4.02 2.04
N ALA A 285 -7.59 3.07 1.39
CA ALA A 285 -6.36 2.47 1.90
C ALA A 285 -5.21 3.50 1.99
N ALA A 286 -5.07 4.40 1.01
CA ALA A 286 -4.08 5.48 1.05
C ALA A 286 -4.31 6.41 2.26
N GLN A 287 -5.57 6.76 2.54
CA GLN A 287 -5.94 7.58 3.70
C GLN A 287 -5.53 6.91 5.02
N ARG A 288 -5.74 5.59 5.15
CA ARG A 288 -5.27 4.83 6.32
C ARG A 288 -3.74 4.79 6.40
N CYS A 289 -3.03 4.82 5.28
CA CYS A 289 -1.58 4.94 5.26
C CYS A 289 -1.07 6.34 5.65
N GLY A 290 -1.95 7.34 5.77
CA GLY A 290 -1.59 8.72 6.12
C GLY A 290 -1.58 9.69 4.94
N VAL A 291 -1.97 9.24 3.74
CA VAL A 291 -2.08 10.11 2.56
C VAL A 291 -3.38 10.90 2.61
N GLU A 292 -3.30 12.22 2.48
CA GLU A 292 -4.49 13.05 2.44
C GLU A 292 -5.21 12.92 1.08
N VAL A 293 -6.49 12.58 1.13
CA VAL A 293 -7.38 12.58 -0.04
C VAL A 293 -8.27 13.83 0.02
N PRO A 294 -8.29 14.69 -1.01
CA PRO A 294 -9.09 15.91 -0.96
C PRO A 294 -10.59 15.62 -0.80
N GLN A 295 -11.26 16.37 0.07
CA GLN A 295 -12.72 16.37 0.28
C GLN A 295 -13.54 16.32 -1.03
N ALA A 296 -13.11 17.07 -2.04
CA ALA A 296 -13.77 17.15 -3.34
C ALA A 296 -13.85 15.79 -4.04
N VAL A 297 -12.87 14.91 -3.81
CA VAL A 297 -12.85 13.55 -4.37
C VAL A 297 -13.97 12.71 -3.78
N TRP A 298 -14.10 12.71 -2.45
CA TRP A 298 -15.19 12.03 -1.75
C TRP A 298 -16.55 12.58 -2.11
N ARG A 299 -16.67 13.91 -2.27
CA ARG A 299 -17.89 14.55 -2.76
C ARG A 299 -18.26 14.09 -4.16
N GLY A 300 -17.29 13.99 -5.07
CA GLY A 300 -17.51 13.44 -6.41
C GLY A 300 -18.04 12.00 -6.38
N VAL A 301 -17.45 11.14 -5.53
CA VAL A 301 -17.91 9.75 -5.35
C VAL A 301 -19.35 9.69 -4.83
N LEU A 302 -19.67 10.49 -3.80
CA LEU A 302 -21.02 10.57 -3.25
C LEU A 302 -22.04 10.99 -4.33
N GLN A 303 -21.73 12.04 -5.08
CA GLN A 303 -22.56 12.54 -6.18
C GLN A 303 -22.75 11.51 -7.29
N HIS A 304 -21.69 10.81 -7.68
CA HIS A 304 -21.75 9.77 -8.71
C HIS A 304 -22.72 8.64 -8.33
N PHE A 305 -22.54 8.05 -7.14
CA PHE A 305 -23.34 6.90 -6.74
C PHE A 305 -24.79 7.26 -6.39
N THR A 306 -25.03 8.46 -5.86
CA THR A 306 -26.40 8.96 -5.66
C THR A 306 -27.10 9.32 -6.97
N ALA A 307 -26.37 9.75 -8.01
CA ALA A 307 -26.95 10.06 -9.32
C ALA A 307 -27.16 8.82 -10.21
N SER A 308 -26.40 7.75 -9.98
CA SER A 308 -26.42 6.53 -10.81
C SER A 308 -27.22 5.37 -10.22
N VAL A 309 -27.73 5.50 -9.00
CA VAL A 309 -28.53 4.46 -8.34
C VAL A 309 -29.87 4.24 -9.05
N GLU A 310 -30.16 2.98 -9.37
CA GLU A 310 -31.48 2.54 -9.82
C GLU A 310 -32.34 2.22 -8.58
N ARG A 311 -33.53 2.83 -8.48
CA ARG A 311 -34.45 2.62 -7.35
C ARG A 311 -35.73 1.93 -7.79
N ARG A 312 -36.12 0.89 -7.07
CA ARG A 312 -37.33 0.10 -7.33
C ARG A 312 -38.21 0.04 -6.09
N ALA A 313 -39.50 0.34 -6.25
CA ALA A 313 -40.47 0.20 -5.17
C ALA A 313 -40.57 -1.27 -4.69
N VAL A 314 -40.55 -1.46 -3.37
CA VAL A 314 -40.76 -2.73 -2.69
C VAL A 314 -41.71 -2.53 -1.52
N ASP A 315 -42.47 -3.58 -1.20
CA ASP A 315 -43.47 -3.53 -0.11
C ASP A 315 -42.80 -3.40 1.26
N GLU A 316 -41.70 -4.14 1.47
CA GLU A 316 -40.90 -4.12 2.69
C GLU A 316 -39.43 -4.39 2.33
N LEU A 317 -38.48 -3.80 3.08
CA LEU A 317 -37.05 -4.10 2.97
C LEU A 317 -36.66 -5.29 3.86
N LEU A 318 -35.64 -6.04 3.45
CA LEU A 318 -35.05 -7.09 4.29
C LEU A 318 -34.59 -6.52 5.65
N ALA A 319 -34.73 -7.33 6.71
CA ALA A 319 -34.15 -7.00 8.01
C ALA A 319 -32.61 -6.98 7.90
N ILE A 320 -31.96 -6.02 8.55
CA ILE A 320 -30.49 -5.92 8.57
C ILE A 320 -30.03 -5.95 10.01
N GLU A 321 -29.17 -6.92 10.33
CA GLU A 321 -28.48 -6.98 11.60
C GLU A 321 -27.09 -6.39 11.41
N TRP A 322 -26.77 -5.36 12.20
CA TRP A 322 -25.52 -4.62 12.09
C TRP A 322 -24.52 -5.13 13.13
N THR A 323 -23.24 -5.03 12.81
CA THR A 323 -22.14 -5.22 13.76
C THR A 323 -22.05 -4.03 14.74
N ALA A 324 -21.43 -4.25 15.90
CA ALA A 324 -21.25 -3.19 16.91
C ALA A 324 -20.32 -2.06 16.43
N ASP A 325 -19.39 -2.38 15.52
CA ASP A 325 -18.40 -1.47 14.93
C ASP A 325 -18.88 -0.81 13.61
N ARG A 326 -20.19 -0.82 13.32
CA ARG A 326 -20.74 -0.16 12.13
C ARG A 326 -20.31 1.32 12.02
N PRO A 327 -20.11 1.86 10.80
CA PRO A 327 -19.60 3.21 10.61
C PRO A 327 -20.52 4.28 11.22
N PRO A 328 -19.96 5.39 11.73
CA PRO A 328 -20.70 6.53 12.25
C PRO A 328 -21.82 7.07 11.35
N VAL A 329 -21.64 7.00 10.03
CA VAL A 329 -22.68 7.43 9.06
C VAL A 329 -23.93 6.55 9.12
N LEU A 330 -23.78 5.29 9.55
CA LEU A 330 -24.86 4.33 9.73
C LEU A 330 -25.24 4.11 11.21
N ALA A 331 -24.58 4.78 12.16
CA ALA A 331 -24.76 4.54 13.59
C ALA A 331 -26.13 4.94 14.17
N GLN A 332 -26.82 5.90 13.54
CA GLN A 332 -28.17 6.36 13.94
C GLN A 332 -29.29 5.39 13.53
N VAL A 333 -28.95 4.26 12.92
CA VAL A 333 -29.91 3.23 12.54
C VAL A 333 -30.36 2.44 13.77
N GLY A 334 -31.56 2.75 14.29
CA GLY A 334 -32.28 1.84 15.17
C GLY A 334 -32.54 0.50 14.47
N GLY A 335 -32.26 -0.61 15.15
CA GLY A 335 -32.48 -1.95 14.64
C GLY A 335 -33.92 -2.38 14.87
N THR A 336 -34.79 -2.20 13.87
CA THR A 336 -36.04 -2.96 13.66
C THR A 336 -36.72 -2.44 12.40
N ARG A 337 -37.42 -3.33 11.70
CA ARG A 337 -38.19 -3.12 10.45
C ARG A 337 -38.70 -1.69 10.25
N VAL A 338 -38.45 -1.11 9.08
CA VAL A 338 -39.17 0.10 8.65
C VAL A 338 -40.57 -0.33 8.24
N ALA A 339 -41.54 -0.13 9.12
CA ALA A 339 -42.93 -0.43 8.84
C ALA A 339 -43.51 0.51 7.77
N SER A 340 -44.10 -0.11 6.74
CA SER A 340 -45.18 0.37 5.88
C SER A 340 -45.15 1.85 5.43
N GLY A 341 -44.21 2.16 4.55
CA GLY A 341 -44.28 3.23 3.56
C GLY A 341 -43.54 2.74 2.31
N ARG A 342 -43.89 3.24 1.11
CA ARG A 342 -43.29 2.82 -0.18
C ARG A 342 -41.76 2.80 -0.08
N SER A 343 -41.18 1.64 0.21
CA SER A 343 -39.74 1.48 0.40
C SER A 343 -39.08 1.31 -0.96
N GLN A 344 -37.79 1.63 -1.04
CA GLN A 344 -37.05 1.55 -2.30
C GLN A 344 -35.83 0.64 -2.15
N SER A 345 -35.82 -0.45 -2.91
CA SER A 345 -34.60 -1.21 -3.17
C SER A 345 -33.69 -0.40 -4.08
N SER A 346 -32.39 -0.48 -3.87
CA SER A 346 -31.37 0.33 -4.57
C SER A 346 -30.34 -0.59 -5.21
N ALA A 347 -29.99 -0.34 -6.47
CA ALA A 347 -29.05 -1.17 -7.19
C ALA A 347 -28.22 -0.36 -8.19
N TRP A 348 -27.08 -0.92 -8.60
CA TRP A 348 -26.21 -0.29 -9.60
C TRP A 348 -25.81 -1.27 -10.69
N GLY A 349 -25.66 -0.75 -11.90
CA GLY A 349 -25.03 -1.43 -13.04
C GLY A 349 -23.58 -1.00 -13.23
N TYR A 350 -22.92 -1.54 -14.25
CA TYR A 350 -21.56 -1.10 -14.64
C TYR A 350 -21.54 0.36 -15.05
N ARG A 351 -22.57 0.81 -15.76
CA ARG A 351 -22.78 2.20 -16.16
C ARG A 351 -24.21 2.59 -15.87
N ARG A 352 -24.47 3.89 -15.77
CA ARG A 352 -25.82 4.42 -15.66
C ARG A 352 -26.67 3.91 -16.84
N GLY A 353 -27.80 3.27 -16.53
CA GLY A 353 -28.72 2.73 -17.54
C GLY A 353 -28.27 1.42 -18.21
N ALA A 354 -27.16 0.80 -17.78
CA ALA A 354 -26.71 -0.50 -18.30
C ALA A 354 -27.38 -1.70 -17.62
N GLY A 355 -28.35 -1.46 -16.75
CA GLY A 355 -29.02 -2.48 -15.93
C GLY A 355 -28.20 -2.88 -14.71
N SER A 356 -28.87 -3.04 -13.58
CA SER A 356 -28.24 -3.38 -12.31
C SER A 356 -27.81 -4.84 -12.17
N CYS A 357 -26.62 -5.05 -11.60
CA CYS A 357 -26.06 -6.37 -11.31
C CYS A 357 -25.51 -6.46 -9.88
N PHE A 358 -25.31 -7.69 -9.40
CA PHE A 358 -24.97 -7.99 -8.02
C PHE A 358 -23.65 -7.35 -7.57
N ASN A 359 -22.57 -7.61 -8.30
CA ASN A 359 -21.24 -7.12 -7.99
C ASN A 359 -21.14 -5.59 -8.04
N MET A 360 -21.81 -4.94 -9.01
CA MET A 360 -21.84 -3.47 -9.08
C MET A 360 -22.74 -2.86 -8.00
N THR A 361 -23.78 -3.57 -7.57
CA THR A 361 -24.59 -3.11 -6.43
C THR A 361 -23.79 -3.13 -5.13
N ALA A 362 -23.02 -4.19 -4.90
CA ALA A 362 -22.11 -4.28 -3.75
C ALA A 362 -21.01 -3.20 -3.82
N ALA A 363 -20.43 -3.01 -5.00
CA ALA A 363 -19.45 -1.95 -5.26
C ALA A 363 -19.99 -0.54 -5.00
N GLY A 364 -21.24 -0.28 -5.41
CA GLY A 364 -21.92 0.99 -5.16
C GLY A 364 -22.16 1.24 -3.68
N LEU A 365 -22.62 0.22 -2.96
CA LEU A 365 -22.81 0.28 -1.50
C LEU A 365 -21.51 0.61 -0.77
N SER A 366 -20.43 -0.15 -1.00
CA SER A 366 -19.14 0.11 -0.34
C SER A 366 -18.62 1.51 -0.65
N SER A 367 -18.71 1.94 -1.90
CA SER A 367 -18.15 3.23 -2.34
C SER A 367 -18.94 4.42 -1.77
N LEU A 368 -20.27 4.31 -1.75
CA LEU A 368 -21.15 5.31 -1.16
C LEU A 368 -20.86 5.48 0.35
N VAL A 369 -20.76 4.37 1.09
CA VAL A 369 -20.54 4.40 2.54
C VAL A 369 -19.14 4.94 2.88
N ILE A 370 -18.09 4.55 2.15
CA ILE A 370 -16.74 5.11 2.33
C ILE A 370 -16.75 6.62 2.13
N ALA A 371 -17.30 7.11 1.02
CA ALA A 371 -17.33 8.53 0.71
C ALA A 371 -18.13 9.33 1.74
N ALA A 372 -19.31 8.83 2.12
CA ALA A 372 -20.15 9.49 3.11
C ALA A 372 -19.47 9.53 4.49
N ASN A 373 -18.79 8.45 4.89
CA ASN A 373 -18.05 8.44 6.15
C ASN A 373 -16.88 9.43 6.14
N ALA A 374 -16.09 9.48 5.07
CA ALA A 374 -15.00 10.44 4.94
C ALA A 374 -15.49 11.90 5.02
N LEU A 375 -16.58 12.22 4.32
CA LEU A 375 -17.21 13.55 4.40
C LEU A 375 -17.75 13.85 5.79
N GLN A 376 -18.31 12.86 6.48
CA GLN A 376 -18.78 13.03 7.86
C GLN A 376 -17.64 13.33 8.83
N ASP A 377 -16.51 12.63 8.72
CA ASP A 377 -15.34 12.83 9.59
C ASP A 377 -14.75 14.24 9.42
N GLU A 378 -14.89 14.83 8.23
CA GLU A 378 -14.52 16.22 7.92
C GLU A 378 -15.61 17.25 8.29
N GLY A 379 -16.77 16.83 8.80
CA GLY A 379 -17.90 17.73 9.10
C GLY A 379 -18.60 18.29 7.86
N ALA A 380 -18.48 17.60 6.73
CA ALA A 380 -18.90 18.06 5.41
C ALA A 380 -20.14 17.36 4.83
N LEU A 381 -20.71 16.40 5.57
CA LEU A 381 -21.91 15.68 5.17
C LEU A 381 -23.15 16.29 5.84
N GLY A 382 -24.05 16.85 5.05
CA GLY A 382 -25.30 17.45 5.52
C GLY A 382 -26.31 16.42 6.05
N PRO A 383 -27.33 16.86 6.81
CA PRO A 383 -28.37 15.97 7.35
C PRO A 383 -29.21 15.29 6.26
N GLU A 384 -29.55 16.00 5.18
CA GLU A 384 -30.31 15.44 4.05
C GLU A 384 -29.50 14.39 3.28
N GLU A 385 -28.23 14.69 2.99
CA GLU A 385 -27.31 13.76 2.34
C GLU A 385 -27.13 12.48 3.18
N ARG A 386 -27.01 12.64 4.50
CA ARG A 386 -26.96 11.51 5.45
C ARG A 386 -28.23 10.67 5.38
N ALA A 387 -29.41 11.28 5.37
CA ALA A 387 -30.67 10.56 5.25
C ALA A 387 -30.78 9.78 3.93
N LEU A 388 -30.35 10.39 2.81
CA LEU A 388 -30.31 9.73 1.50
C LEU A 388 -29.34 8.55 1.49
N VAL A 389 -28.13 8.72 2.05
CA VAL A 389 -27.13 7.63 2.16
C VAL A 389 -27.71 6.46 2.94
N LEU A 390 -28.42 6.73 4.05
CA LEU A 390 -29.08 5.69 4.86
C LEU A 390 -30.16 4.94 4.07
N GLU A 391 -31.02 5.65 3.36
CA GLU A 391 -32.07 5.06 2.52
C GLU A 391 -31.46 4.16 1.44
N VAL A 392 -30.49 4.69 0.69
CA VAL A 392 -29.84 3.99 -0.42
C VAL A 392 -29.06 2.78 0.07
N ALA A 393 -28.34 2.89 1.20
CA ALA A 393 -27.60 1.77 1.77
C ALA A 393 -28.51 0.62 2.18
N ARG A 394 -29.66 0.91 2.81
CA ARG A 394 -30.65 -0.12 3.15
C ARG A 394 -31.26 -0.77 1.91
N GLY A 395 -31.59 0.04 0.90
CA GLY A 395 -32.10 -0.46 -0.37
C GLY A 395 -31.09 -1.37 -1.09
N ALA A 396 -29.79 -1.07 -0.98
CA ALA A 396 -28.72 -1.88 -1.55
C ALA A 396 -28.57 -3.22 -0.85
N CYS A 397 -28.59 -3.23 0.49
CA CYS A 397 -28.61 -4.46 1.28
C CYS A 397 -29.81 -5.36 0.92
N ASP A 398 -30.99 -4.77 0.72
CA ASP A 398 -32.18 -5.49 0.25
C ASP A 398 -31.97 -6.14 -1.13
N SER A 399 -31.48 -5.37 -2.11
CA SER A 399 -31.17 -5.88 -3.45
C SER A 399 -30.16 -7.02 -3.44
N LEU A 400 -29.11 -6.92 -2.61
CA LEU A 400 -28.08 -7.95 -2.48
C LEU A 400 -28.65 -9.21 -1.82
N GLY A 401 -29.39 -9.07 -0.72
CA GLY A 401 -29.94 -10.20 0.02
C GLY A 401 -31.03 -10.95 -0.75
N ARG A 402 -31.84 -10.27 -1.57
CA ARG A 402 -32.88 -10.93 -2.40
C ARG A 402 -32.30 -11.71 -3.57
N ARG A 403 -31.22 -11.23 -4.21
CA ARG A 403 -30.61 -11.91 -5.37
C ARG A 403 -29.90 -13.21 -5.00
N LYS A 404 -29.45 -13.37 -3.75
CA LYS A 404 -28.59 -14.50 -3.34
C LYS A 404 -28.96 -15.08 -1.96
N ARG A 405 -30.21 -15.55 -1.83
CA ARG A 405 -30.68 -16.25 -0.61
C ARG A 405 -29.96 -17.59 -0.39
N PRO A 406 -29.85 -18.06 0.87
CA PRO A 406 -29.37 -19.41 1.20
C PRO A 406 -30.12 -20.49 0.38
N GLY A 407 -29.39 -21.51 -0.11
CA GLY A 407 -29.93 -22.57 -0.98
C GLY A 407 -29.80 -22.34 -2.49
N ARG A 408 -29.34 -21.16 -2.93
CA ARG A 408 -28.99 -20.89 -4.34
C ARG A 408 -27.49 -20.66 -4.59
N GLY A 409 -26.67 -20.66 -3.55
CA GLY A 409 -25.25 -20.28 -3.61
C GLY A 409 -25.04 -18.78 -3.88
N LEU A 410 -24.11 -18.17 -3.15
CA LEU A 410 -23.56 -16.84 -3.43
C LEU A 410 -22.52 -16.91 -4.57
N LEU A 411 -21.74 -17.99 -4.63
CA LEU A 411 -20.72 -18.19 -5.68
C LEU A 411 -21.38 -18.51 -7.03
N GLU A 412 -21.17 -17.64 -8.02
CA GLU A 412 -21.55 -17.91 -9.41
C GLU A 412 -20.55 -18.89 -10.06
N PRO A 413 -21.00 -19.89 -10.84
CA PRO A 413 -20.12 -20.84 -11.54
C PRO A 413 -19.41 -20.23 -12.77
N THR A 414 -19.23 -18.91 -12.79
CA THR A 414 -18.54 -18.18 -13.86
C THR A 414 -17.18 -17.69 -13.37
N ALA A 415 -16.29 -17.32 -14.30
CA ALA A 415 -15.00 -16.72 -13.99
C ALA A 415 -15.09 -15.38 -13.20
N TRP A 416 -16.29 -14.87 -12.92
CA TRP A 416 -16.52 -13.65 -12.15
C TRP A 416 -17.08 -13.92 -10.74
N GLY A 417 -17.27 -15.19 -10.37
CA GLY A 417 -17.86 -15.59 -9.08
C GLY A 417 -17.08 -15.08 -7.89
N ALA A 418 -15.77 -15.32 -7.84
CA ALA A 418 -14.90 -14.87 -6.77
C ALA A 418 -14.81 -13.34 -6.67
N TYR A 419 -14.78 -12.65 -7.82
CA TYR A 419 -14.84 -11.19 -7.86
C TYR A 419 -16.17 -10.65 -7.31
N GLY A 420 -17.29 -11.29 -7.63
CA GLY A 420 -18.60 -10.96 -7.10
C GLY A 420 -18.68 -11.12 -5.58
N LEU A 421 -18.16 -12.22 -5.04
CA LEU A 421 -18.05 -12.44 -3.59
C LEU A 421 -17.15 -11.42 -2.90
N TYR A 422 -15.99 -11.09 -3.51
CA TYR A 422 -15.13 -10.05 -2.96
C TYR A 422 -15.84 -8.69 -2.94
N SER A 423 -16.64 -8.40 -3.98
CA SER A 423 -17.46 -7.18 -4.02
C SER A 423 -18.48 -7.13 -2.89
N LEU A 424 -19.11 -8.28 -2.57
CA LEU A 424 -20.00 -8.43 -1.43
C LEU A 424 -19.27 -8.25 -0.09
N GLU A 425 -18.13 -8.91 0.10
CA GLU A 425 -17.34 -8.85 1.35
C GLU A 425 -17.02 -7.40 1.72
N LYS A 426 -16.47 -6.63 0.78
CA LYS A 426 -16.19 -5.20 0.97
C LYS A 426 -17.44 -4.42 1.39
N ALA A 427 -18.56 -4.64 0.70
CA ALA A 427 -19.79 -3.90 0.93
C ALA A 427 -20.35 -4.15 2.33
N MET A 428 -20.34 -5.41 2.76
CA MET A 428 -20.86 -5.81 4.06
C MET A 428 -19.91 -5.38 5.20
N ASP A 429 -18.60 -5.55 5.03
CA ASP A 429 -17.62 -5.21 6.08
C ASP A 429 -17.43 -3.70 6.26
N VAL A 430 -17.43 -2.92 5.17
CA VAL A 430 -17.42 -1.45 5.24
C VAL A 430 -18.68 -0.92 5.93
N SER A 431 -19.82 -1.52 5.64
CA SER A 431 -21.12 -1.08 6.17
C SER A 431 -21.41 -1.62 7.57
N GLY A 432 -20.63 -2.59 8.07
CA GLY A 432 -20.89 -3.28 9.32
C GLY A 432 -22.19 -4.09 9.28
N VAL A 433 -22.47 -4.78 8.17
CA VAL A 433 -23.63 -5.68 8.04
C VAL A 433 -23.21 -7.09 8.47
N ARG A 434 -23.88 -7.66 9.46
CA ARG A 434 -23.67 -9.03 9.94
C ARG A 434 -24.61 -10.02 9.25
N CYS A 435 -25.91 -9.74 9.32
CA CYS A 435 -26.93 -10.59 8.72
C CYS A 435 -27.90 -9.79 7.85
N LEU A 436 -28.38 -10.45 6.80
CA LEU A 436 -29.49 -10.00 5.97
C LEU A 436 -30.63 -10.99 6.21
N ASP A 437 -31.81 -10.51 6.58
CA ASP A 437 -33.01 -11.34 6.80
C ASP A 437 -32.76 -12.58 7.71
N GLY A 438 -31.94 -12.39 8.76
CA GLY A 438 -31.60 -13.42 9.75
C GLY A 438 -30.51 -14.42 9.35
N TRP A 439 -29.95 -14.36 8.13
CA TRP A 439 -28.84 -15.24 7.72
C TRP A 439 -27.50 -14.50 7.64
N SER A 440 -26.44 -15.20 8.04
CA SER A 440 -25.04 -14.73 7.98
C SER A 440 -24.51 -14.80 6.55
N TRP A 441 -24.26 -13.64 5.93
CA TRP A 441 -23.80 -13.60 4.54
C TRP A 441 -22.41 -14.20 4.37
N TRP A 442 -21.53 -14.02 5.37
CA TRP A 442 -20.15 -14.47 5.30
C TRP A 442 -20.07 -15.98 5.44
N GLU A 443 -20.84 -16.58 6.35
CA GLU A 443 -20.85 -18.04 6.51
C GLU A 443 -21.32 -18.75 5.25
N VAL A 444 -22.33 -18.21 4.56
CA VAL A 444 -22.78 -18.75 3.27
C VAL A 444 -21.66 -18.62 2.23
N ALA A 445 -20.99 -17.47 2.16
CA ALA A 445 -19.90 -17.25 1.20
C ALA A 445 -18.68 -18.16 1.49
N ALA A 446 -18.36 -18.36 2.77
CA ALA A 446 -17.28 -19.22 3.21
C ALA A 446 -17.57 -20.68 2.85
N ARG A 447 -18.76 -21.19 3.16
CA ARG A 447 -19.16 -22.57 2.80
C ARG A 447 -19.14 -22.82 1.29
N ASP A 448 -19.60 -21.86 0.49
CA ASP A 448 -19.53 -21.95 -0.97
C ASP A 448 -18.08 -22.02 -1.47
N LEU A 449 -17.18 -21.22 -0.89
CA LEU A 449 -15.76 -21.26 -1.25
C LEU A 449 -15.09 -22.56 -0.78
N LEU A 450 -15.39 -23.05 0.42
CA LEU A 450 -14.88 -24.33 0.91
C LEU A 450 -15.29 -25.48 -0.03
N ALA A 451 -16.55 -25.52 -0.45
CA ALA A 451 -17.05 -26.52 -1.39
C ALA A 451 -16.44 -26.41 -2.80
N ALA A 452 -15.96 -25.22 -3.19
CA ALA A 452 -15.37 -24.95 -4.50
C ALA A 452 -13.84 -25.06 -4.53
N GLN A 453 -13.17 -25.28 -3.39
CA GLN A 453 -11.71 -25.38 -3.34
C GLN A 453 -11.23 -26.63 -4.07
N GLY A 454 -10.28 -26.45 -4.99
CA GLY A 454 -9.64 -27.56 -5.70
C GLY A 454 -8.77 -28.42 -4.79
N SER A 455 -8.49 -29.64 -5.22
CA SER A 455 -7.57 -30.57 -4.52
C SER A 455 -6.13 -30.07 -4.47
N ASP A 456 -5.76 -29.11 -5.32
CA ASP A 456 -4.49 -28.40 -5.31
C ASP A 456 -4.46 -27.21 -4.31
N GLY A 457 -5.59 -26.94 -3.65
CA GLY A 457 -5.81 -25.84 -2.72
C GLY A 457 -6.28 -24.54 -3.37
N ALA A 458 -6.34 -24.45 -4.71
CA ALA A 458 -6.67 -23.22 -5.43
C ALA A 458 -8.16 -23.12 -5.79
N TRP A 459 -8.61 -21.92 -6.18
CA TRP A 459 -9.96 -21.67 -6.73
C TRP A 459 -9.91 -21.37 -8.23
N GLY A 460 -8.97 -22.00 -8.94
CA GLY A 460 -8.67 -21.75 -10.35
C GLY A 460 -7.38 -20.94 -10.51
N GLY A 461 -7.43 -19.86 -11.31
CA GLY A 461 -6.24 -19.06 -11.60
C GLY A 461 -5.75 -18.24 -10.39
N GLY A 462 -4.61 -17.57 -10.57
CA GLY A 462 -4.05 -16.71 -9.50
C GLY A 462 -4.95 -15.55 -9.11
N VAL A 463 -5.78 -15.04 -10.03
CA VAL A 463 -6.75 -13.95 -9.75
C VAL A 463 -7.91 -14.47 -8.90
N ASP A 464 -8.54 -15.58 -9.30
CA ASP A 464 -9.67 -16.16 -8.57
C ASP A 464 -9.27 -16.64 -7.18
N THR A 465 -8.12 -17.30 -7.08
CA THR A 465 -7.52 -17.73 -5.80
C THR A 465 -7.24 -16.51 -4.91
N SER A 466 -6.76 -15.40 -5.48
CA SER A 466 -6.56 -14.18 -4.69
C SER A 466 -7.87 -13.62 -4.15
N PHE A 467 -8.94 -13.56 -4.97
CA PHE A 467 -10.25 -13.08 -4.49
C PHE A 467 -10.88 -14.01 -3.46
N ALA A 468 -10.79 -15.33 -3.65
CA ALA A 468 -11.28 -16.31 -2.67
C ALA A 468 -10.59 -16.13 -1.31
N LEU A 469 -9.25 -16.02 -1.30
CA LEU A 469 -8.48 -15.75 -0.09
C LEU A 469 -8.91 -14.44 0.58
N LEU A 470 -9.15 -13.37 -0.18
CA LEU A 470 -9.59 -12.09 0.39
C LEU A 470 -10.96 -12.18 1.06
N VAL A 471 -11.89 -12.95 0.49
CA VAL A 471 -13.22 -13.19 1.08
C VAL A 471 -13.13 -14.02 2.35
N LEU A 472 -12.38 -15.14 2.32
CA LEU A 472 -12.20 -16.01 3.48
C LEU A 472 -11.51 -15.27 4.63
N ASN A 473 -10.54 -14.40 4.32
CA ASN A 473 -9.85 -13.61 5.34
C ASN A 473 -10.70 -12.45 5.91
N ARG A 474 -11.83 -12.08 5.26
CA ARG A 474 -12.50 -10.79 5.49
C ARG A 474 -11.48 -9.65 5.45
N ALA A 475 -10.78 -9.56 4.32
CA ALA A 475 -9.59 -8.72 4.17
C ALA A 475 -9.87 -7.21 4.25
N THR A 476 -11.13 -6.78 4.12
CA THR A 476 -11.53 -5.38 4.16
C THR A 476 -11.69 -4.90 5.61
N LEU A 477 -10.85 -3.93 6.00
CA LEU A 477 -10.92 -3.30 7.33
C LEU A 477 -12.25 -2.53 7.49
N SER A 478 -12.98 -2.70 8.61
CA SER A 478 -14.16 -1.87 8.85
C SER A 478 -13.77 -0.42 9.13
N LEU A 479 -14.70 0.47 8.81
CA LEU A 479 -14.61 1.87 9.18
C LEU A 479 -14.67 2.07 10.71
N GLY A 480 -15.30 1.18 11.48
CA GLY A 480 -15.30 1.25 12.95
C GLY A 480 -13.94 0.98 13.59
N GLU A 481 -13.16 0.05 13.03
CA GLU A 481 -11.80 -0.27 13.47
C GLU A 481 -10.78 0.84 13.15
N THR A 482 -11.13 1.78 12.26
CA THR A 482 -10.25 2.89 11.83
C THR A 482 -10.21 4.08 12.79
N ARG A 483 -10.89 4.03 13.94
CA ARG A 483 -10.79 5.07 14.97
C ARG A 483 -9.40 5.09 15.61
N VAL A 484 -8.48 5.83 15.00
CA VAL A 484 -7.38 6.47 15.72
C VAL A 484 -8.00 7.58 16.58
N ARG A 485 -8.49 7.20 17.76
CA ARG A 485 -8.74 8.17 18.85
C ARG A 485 -7.38 8.59 19.38
N GLY A 486 -6.96 9.80 18.98
CA GLY A 486 -5.87 10.57 19.59
C GLY A 486 -4.64 9.78 20.01
N GLY A 487 -3.62 9.69 19.16
CA GLY A 487 -2.34 9.11 19.54
C GLY A 487 -1.37 9.09 18.39
N HIS A 488 -0.46 10.06 18.38
CA HIS A 488 0.41 10.45 17.27
C HIS A 488 -0.37 11.17 16.18
N ALA A 489 -0.24 12.50 16.16
CA ALA A 489 -0.27 13.21 14.90
C ALA A 489 0.55 12.37 13.92
N ALA A 490 -0.09 11.87 12.85
CA ALA A 490 0.66 11.41 11.69
C ALA A 490 1.75 12.47 11.49
N ARG A 491 3.02 12.07 11.55
CA ARG A 491 4.10 13.00 11.22
C ARG A 491 3.65 13.67 9.93
N PRO A 492 3.42 15.00 9.92
CA PRO A 492 2.90 15.66 8.73
C PRO A 492 3.81 15.25 7.59
N ASP A 493 3.22 14.85 6.45
CA ASP A 493 4.00 14.67 5.24
C ASP A 493 4.86 15.94 5.11
N PRO A 494 6.20 15.84 5.19
CA PRO A 494 7.08 17.02 5.23
C PRO A 494 6.96 17.84 3.94
N LEU A 495 6.30 17.30 2.91
CA LEU A 495 6.02 17.97 1.66
C LEU A 495 4.66 18.67 1.63
N VAL A 496 3.83 18.58 2.68
CA VAL A 496 2.55 19.29 2.77
C VAL A 496 2.65 20.43 3.78
N VAL A 497 2.63 21.66 3.27
CA VAL A 497 2.73 22.88 4.07
C VAL A 497 1.37 23.56 4.17
N THR A 498 0.98 23.91 5.39
CA THR A 498 -0.27 24.65 5.64
C THR A 498 -0.02 26.15 5.61
N LEU A 499 -0.58 26.84 4.62
CA LEU A 499 -0.55 28.29 4.46
C LEU A 499 -1.92 28.89 4.78
N GLY A 500 -2.14 29.25 6.05
CA GLY A 500 -3.46 29.69 6.52
C GLY A 500 -4.46 28.53 6.49
N LYS A 501 -5.52 28.61 5.67
CA LYS A 501 -6.51 27.53 5.47
C LYS A 501 -6.15 26.58 4.32
N GLN A 502 -5.07 26.82 3.58
CA GLN A 502 -4.72 26.06 2.38
C GLN A 502 -3.58 25.08 2.67
N ARG A 503 -3.76 23.80 2.35
CA ARG A 503 -2.69 22.80 2.35
C ARG A 503 -2.04 22.75 0.98
N VAL A 504 -0.72 22.87 0.95
CA VAL A 504 0.07 22.99 -0.28
C VAL A 504 1.07 21.84 -0.34
N HIS A 505 0.93 21.00 -1.36
CA HIS A 505 1.89 19.93 -1.63
C HIS A 505 3.09 20.49 -2.42
N LEU A 506 4.24 20.62 -1.75
CA LEU A 506 5.48 21.20 -2.26
C LEU A 506 5.99 20.50 -3.52
N ARG A 507 5.98 19.16 -3.55
CA ARG A 507 6.41 18.38 -4.73
C ARG A 507 5.63 18.74 -5.99
N LEU A 508 4.30 18.82 -5.88
CA LEU A 508 3.42 19.21 -6.98
C LEU A 508 3.67 20.67 -7.41
N LEU A 509 3.79 21.57 -6.43
CA LEU A 509 4.00 22.98 -6.71
C LEU A 509 5.37 23.26 -7.34
N LEU A 510 6.43 22.58 -6.89
CA LEU A 510 7.77 22.61 -7.48
C LEU A 510 7.74 22.10 -8.92
N HIS A 511 7.07 20.98 -9.17
CA HIS A 511 6.89 20.43 -10.51
C HIS A 511 6.18 21.42 -11.45
N GLN A 512 5.04 22.00 -11.02
CA GLN A 512 4.26 22.97 -11.81
C GLN A 512 5.05 24.25 -12.13
N VAL A 513 5.83 24.75 -11.17
CA VAL A 513 6.66 25.94 -11.39
C VAL A 513 7.82 25.62 -12.34
N ARG A 514 8.40 24.42 -12.25
CA ARG A 514 9.48 23.95 -13.15
C ARG A 514 9.03 23.82 -14.60
N THR A 515 7.87 23.23 -14.85
CA THR A 515 7.37 22.95 -16.22
C THR A 515 6.77 24.17 -16.91
N GLY A 516 6.89 25.37 -16.34
CA GLY A 516 6.48 26.62 -16.97
C GLY A 516 4.97 26.91 -16.93
N SER A 517 4.16 25.97 -16.44
CA SER A 517 2.70 26.06 -16.25
C SER A 517 2.27 26.91 -15.04
N GLY A 518 3.22 27.25 -14.15
CA GLY A 518 2.95 28.07 -12.98
C GLY A 518 2.62 29.53 -13.29
N SER A 519 1.44 29.99 -12.88
CA SER A 519 1.06 31.41 -12.78
C SER A 519 1.96 32.20 -11.82
N ALA A 520 1.95 33.53 -11.89
CA ALA A 520 2.67 34.38 -10.93
C ALA A 520 2.26 34.10 -9.47
N ARG A 521 1.00 33.70 -9.28
CA ARG A 521 0.44 33.28 -7.99
C ARG A 521 1.09 32.00 -7.47
N GLN A 522 1.27 30.97 -8.31
CA GLN A 522 1.94 29.71 -7.92
C GLN A 522 3.41 29.92 -7.56
N ARG A 523 4.12 30.83 -8.27
CA ARG A 523 5.51 31.19 -7.91
C ARG A 523 5.59 31.86 -6.53
N SER A 524 4.69 32.79 -6.25
CA SER A 524 4.60 33.42 -4.93
C SER A 524 4.26 32.41 -3.83
N LEU A 525 3.30 31.52 -4.11
CA LEU A 525 2.90 30.43 -3.23
C LEU A 525 4.06 29.49 -2.92
N LEU A 526 4.88 29.12 -3.91
CA LEU A 526 6.03 28.24 -3.74
C LEU A 526 7.07 28.85 -2.79
N ARG A 527 7.39 30.13 -3.01
CA ARG A 527 8.35 30.86 -2.16
C ARG A 527 7.87 30.94 -0.73
N ARG A 528 6.56 31.11 -0.51
CA ARG A 528 5.96 31.14 0.82
C ARG A 528 5.95 29.75 1.44
N ALA A 529 5.50 28.73 0.71
CA ALA A 529 5.46 27.34 1.18
C ALA A 529 6.84 26.86 1.63
N LEU A 530 7.90 27.13 0.86
CA LEU A 530 9.26 26.73 1.21
C LEU A 530 9.81 27.41 2.48
N ARG A 531 9.33 28.61 2.82
CA ARG A 531 9.74 29.31 4.05
C ARG A 531 9.09 28.74 5.31
N GLU A 532 7.84 28.29 5.20
CA GLU A 532 7.08 27.71 6.31
C GLU A 532 7.49 26.26 6.63
N VAL A 533 8.35 25.64 5.81
CA VAL A 533 8.90 24.31 6.13
C VAL A 533 9.79 24.44 7.36
N PRO A 534 9.56 23.62 8.41
CA PRO A 534 10.42 23.60 9.60
C PRO A 534 11.89 23.37 9.24
N GLU A 535 12.81 24.04 9.92
CA GLU A 535 14.24 24.02 9.56
C GLU A 535 14.84 22.62 9.49
N GLY A 536 14.46 21.74 10.41
CA GLY A 536 14.90 20.33 10.40
C GLY A 536 14.39 19.50 9.22
N GLU A 537 13.33 19.93 8.54
CA GLU A 537 12.72 19.21 7.41
C GLU A 537 13.18 19.76 6.05
N ARG A 538 13.71 21.00 6.00
CA ARG A 538 14.18 21.62 4.74
C ARG A 538 15.26 20.83 3.98
N PRO A 539 16.21 20.13 4.63
CA PRO A 539 17.16 19.26 3.93
C PRO A 539 16.55 18.25 2.94
N ARG A 540 15.37 17.71 3.26
CA ARG A 540 14.63 16.76 2.42
C ARG A 540 14.15 17.37 1.10
N LEU A 541 14.17 18.69 0.99
CA LEU A 541 13.72 19.41 -0.19
C LEU A 541 14.83 19.61 -1.22
N VAL A 542 16.10 19.35 -0.88
CA VAL A 542 17.23 19.64 -1.78
C VAL A 542 17.06 18.91 -3.12
N SER A 543 16.81 17.61 -3.09
CA SER A 543 16.60 16.81 -4.31
C SER A 543 15.39 17.28 -5.13
N LEU A 544 14.39 17.90 -4.49
CA LEU A 544 13.20 18.45 -5.17
C LEU A 544 13.44 19.85 -5.75
N ILE A 545 14.34 20.65 -5.15
CA ILE A 545 14.65 22.02 -5.58
C ILE A 545 15.73 22.03 -6.68
N VAL A 546 16.66 21.07 -6.69
CA VAL A 546 17.75 20.99 -7.68
C VAL A 546 17.26 21.03 -9.14
N PRO A 547 16.19 20.31 -9.55
CA PRO A 547 15.66 20.44 -10.91
C PRO A 547 15.26 21.88 -11.27
N LEU A 548 14.76 22.66 -10.31
CA LEU A 548 14.41 24.07 -10.52
C LEU A 548 15.65 24.95 -10.75
N LEU A 549 16.80 24.58 -10.17
CA LEU A 549 18.08 25.25 -10.44
C LEU A 549 18.60 24.93 -11.85
N LYS A 550 18.38 23.70 -12.35
CA LYS A 550 18.83 23.26 -13.68
C LYS A 550 17.95 23.80 -14.81
N GLU A 551 16.64 23.72 -14.65
CA GLU A 551 15.66 23.87 -15.75
C GLU A 551 14.77 25.12 -15.58
N GLY A 552 14.74 25.74 -14.39
CA GLY A 552 13.88 26.89 -14.12
C GLY A 552 14.28 28.15 -14.89
N ARG A 553 13.41 29.18 -14.93
CA ARG A 553 13.76 30.48 -15.52
C ARG A 553 14.69 31.27 -14.59
N ALA A 554 15.20 32.41 -15.05
CA ALA A 554 16.22 33.18 -14.34
C ALA A 554 15.82 33.60 -12.91
N ALA A 555 14.53 33.82 -12.64
CA ALA A 555 14.05 34.18 -11.30
C ALA A 555 13.95 32.95 -10.37
N GLU A 556 13.59 31.80 -10.92
CA GLU A 556 13.49 30.52 -10.24
C GLU A 556 14.87 29.95 -9.93
N ARG A 557 15.82 30.02 -10.86
CA ARG A 557 17.21 29.61 -10.63
C ARG A 557 17.86 30.42 -9.52
N ARG A 558 17.63 31.75 -9.51
CA ARG A 558 18.12 32.64 -8.42
C ARG A 558 17.54 32.25 -7.07
N PHE A 559 16.22 32.01 -7.02
CA PHE A 559 15.55 31.57 -5.81
C PHE A 559 16.03 30.18 -5.35
N ALA A 560 16.09 29.20 -6.26
CA ALA A 560 16.57 27.85 -5.97
C ALA A 560 18.00 27.88 -5.43
N LYS A 561 18.89 28.68 -6.03
CA LYS A 561 20.27 28.86 -5.55
C LYS A 561 20.33 29.43 -4.12
N GLN A 562 19.48 30.42 -3.81
CA GLN A 562 19.39 30.99 -2.46
C GLN A 562 18.85 29.97 -1.44
N ALA A 563 17.77 29.26 -1.78
CA ALA A 563 17.18 28.24 -0.93
C ALA A 563 18.15 27.08 -0.66
N LEU A 564 18.80 26.56 -1.71
CA LEU A 564 19.78 25.47 -1.60
C LEU A 564 21.00 25.87 -0.76
N LYS A 565 21.52 27.10 -0.92
CA LYS A 565 22.58 27.63 -0.06
C LYS A 565 22.14 27.70 1.41
N ALA A 566 20.94 28.21 1.67
CA ALA A 566 20.41 28.33 3.02
C ALA A 566 20.21 26.96 3.70
N ILE A 567 19.84 25.93 2.94
CA ILE A 567 19.61 24.58 3.46
C ILE A 567 20.93 23.83 3.69
N THR A 568 21.86 23.92 2.74
CA THR A 568 23.08 23.11 2.76
C THR A 568 24.26 23.79 3.44
N GLY A 569 24.15 25.08 3.76
CA GLY A 569 25.21 25.91 4.34
C GLY A 569 26.21 26.45 3.31
N GLU A 570 26.34 25.81 2.14
CA GLU A 570 27.38 26.11 1.17
C GLU A 570 26.83 26.46 -0.21
N THR A 571 27.61 27.22 -0.98
CA THR A 571 27.28 27.47 -2.39
C THR A 571 27.87 26.37 -3.25
N ARG A 572 27.03 25.65 -3.97
CA ARG A 572 27.43 24.60 -4.92
C ARG A 572 26.85 24.86 -6.31
N ASP A 573 27.38 24.12 -7.28
CA ASP A 573 26.74 24.01 -8.59
C ASP A 573 25.57 23.01 -8.54
N ALA A 574 24.85 22.85 -9.65
CA ALA A 574 23.67 22.00 -9.68
C ALA A 574 24.00 20.51 -9.48
N GLN A 575 25.20 20.06 -9.87
CA GLN A 575 25.65 18.69 -9.67
C GLN A 575 26.04 18.44 -8.21
N GLY A 576 26.74 19.37 -7.58
CA GLY A 576 27.10 19.31 -6.17
C GLY A 576 25.88 19.34 -5.24
N TYR A 577 24.86 20.14 -5.55
CA TYR A 577 23.59 20.07 -4.80
C TYR A 577 22.85 18.75 -5.03
N ALA A 578 22.89 18.19 -6.25
CA ALA A 578 22.28 16.90 -6.52
C ALA A 578 22.96 15.77 -5.72
N ALA A 579 24.30 15.75 -5.70
CA ALA A 579 25.07 14.78 -4.94
C ALA A 579 24.82 14.89 -3.43
N TRP A 580 24.72 16.12 -2.91
CA TRP A 580 24.37 16.35 -1.52
C TRP A 580 22.95 15.86 -1.21
N GLY A 581 21.96 16.20 -2.05
CA GLY A 581 20.58 15.75 -1.88
C GLY A 581 20.47 14.23 -1.90
N ALA A 582 21.14 13.58 -2.84
CA ALA A 582 21.20 12.13 -2.93
C ALA A 582 21.81 11.49 -1.66
N SER A 583 22.89 12.06 -1.14
CA SER A 583 23.52 11.59 0.11
C SER A 583 22.58 11.79 1.31
N TYR A 584 21.89 12.93 1.39
CA TYR A 584 20.92 13.17 2.46
C TYR A 584 19.75 12.18 2.39
N ASP A 585 19.13 12.01 1.22
CA ASP A 585 18.00 11.10 1.02
C ASP A 585 18.38 9.64 1.25
N GLU A 586 19.60 9.25 0.90
CA GLU A 586 20.16 7.94 1.20
C GLU A 586 20.26 7.72 2.71
N LEU A 587 20.95 8.60 3.44
CA LEU A 587 21.09 8.47 4.89
C LEU A 587 19.77 8.56 5.65
N ASP A 588 18.82 9.37 5.18
CA ASP A 588 17.51 9.53 5.81
C ASP A 588 16.64 8.28 5.64
N ARG A 589 16.80 7.53 4.53
CA ARG A 589 16.19 6.20 4.34
C ARG A 589 16.78 5.14 5.27
N LEU A 590 18.07 5.25 5.59
CA LEU A 590 18.78 4.32 6.48
C LEU A 590 18.34 4.41 7.95
N GLN A 591 17.53 5.41 8.32
CA GLN A 591 17.02 5.54 9.69
C GLN A 591 16.09 4.39 10.14
N GLY A 592 15.55 3.59 9.19
CA GLY A 592 14.68 2.44 9.46
C GLY A 592 15.40 1.09 9.67
N GLY A 593 16.73 1.06 9.58
CA GLY A 593 17.55 -0.14 9.75
C GLY A 593 18.73 -0.16 8.76
N LEU A 594 19.95 -0.26 9.28
CA LEU A 594 21.18 -0.23 8.48
C LEU A 594 21.62 -1.65 8.08
N ARG A 595 21.89 -1.90 6.80
CA ARG A 595 22.63 -3.09 6.34
C ARG A 595 24.14 -2.83 6.39
N ARG A 596 24.93 -3.88 6.61
CA ARG A 596 26.40 -3.82 6.76
C ARG A 596 27.12 -3.12 5.58
N GLU A 597 26.67 -3.37 4.35
CA GLU A 597 27.20 -2.75 3.13
C GLU A 597 27.04 -1.21 3.11
N GLN A 598 26.07 -0.69 3.86
CA GLN A 598 25.72 0.73 3.89
C GLN A 598 26.51 1.52 4.95
N ALA A 599 27.20 0.82 5.85
CA ALA A 599 28.02 1.46 6.88
C ALA A 599 29.28 2.13 6.30
N ALA A 600 29.86 1.58 5.22
CA ALA A 600 30.95 2.24 4.50
C ALA A 600 30.52 3.60 3.94
N ARG A 601 29.27 3.66 3.44
CA ARG A 601 28.68 4.89 2.90
C ARG A 601 28.45 5.95 3.97
N VAL A 602 28.01 5.58 5.17
CA VAL A 602 27.87 6.52 6.30
C VAL A 602 29.22 7.14 6.66
N LEU A 603 30.29 6.34 6.72
CA LEU A 603 31.64 6.84 6.99
C LEU A 603 32.15 7.78 5.89
N GLU A 604 31.91 7.45 4.63
CA GLU A 604 32.25 8.33 3.50
C GLU A 604 31.57 9.70 3.64
N VAL A 605 30.28 9.71 3.97
CA VAL A 605 29.53 10.96 4.18
C VAL A 605 30.04 11.72 5.41
N LEU A 606 30.36 11.05 6.53
CA LEU A 606 30.95 11.70 7.71
C LEU A 606 32.26 12.42 7.39
N ARG A 607 33.10 11.83 6.52
CA ARG A 607 34.40 12.40 6.12
C ARG A 607 34.26 13.58 5.16
N ALA A 608 33.26 13.53 4.28
CA ALA A 608 33.09 14.49 3.20
C ALA A 608 32.11 15.63 3.52
N ALA A 609 31.15 15.41 4.43
CA ALA A 609 30.12 16.39 4.73
C ALA A 609 30.72 17.63 5.42
N ALA A 610 30.38 18.80 4.87
CA ALA A 610 30.60 20.07 5.55
C ALA A 610 29.77 20.17 6.83
N ASP A 611 30.15 21.13 7.69
CA ASP A 611 29.39 21.45 8.89
C ASP A 611 27.95 21.86 8.54
N GLY A 612 26.98 21.11 9.05
CA GLY A 612 25.57 21.36 8.77
C GLY A 612 24.67 20.10 8.81
N PRO A 613 23.49 20.17 8.19
CA PRO A 613 22.45 19.15 8.36
C PRO A 613 22.81 17.73 7.92
N LEU A 614 23.64 17.59 6.88
CA LEU A 614 24.06 16.27 6.38
C LEU A 614 25.00 15.58 7.38
N LEU A 615 25.93 16.33 7.98
CA LEU A 615 26.82 15.82 9.02
C LEU A 615 26.03 15.41 10.28
N ARG A 616 25.04 16.23 10.69
CA ARG A 616 24.11 15.89 11.78
C ARG A 616 23.33 14.61 11.52
N LEU A 617 22.86 14.43 10.29
CA LEU A 617 22.14 13.22 9.89
C LEU A 617 23.08 11.99 9.95
N ALA A 618 24.29 12.10 9.41
CA ALA A 618 25.28 11.02 9.43
C ALA A 618 25.65 10.59 10.86
N ALA A 619 25.81 11.55 11.78
CA ALA A 619 26.03 11.27 13.20
C ALA A 619 24.86 10.48 13.82
N ARG A 620 23.61 10.92 13.60
CA ARG A 620 22.41 10.22 14.11
C ARG A 620 22.25 8.81 13.53
N VAL A 621 22.54 8.63 12.24
CA VAL A 621 22.50 7.32 11.59
C VAL A 621 23.58 6.40 12.19
N SER A 622 24.77 6.93 12.47
CA SER A 622 25.85 6.18 13.12
C SER A 622 25.44 5.66 14.50
N VAL A 623 24.79 6.49 15.32
CA VAL A 623 24.25 6.07 16.62
C VAL A 623 23.23 4.95 16.48
N ARG A 624 22.23 5.12 15.61
CA ARG A 624 21.17 4.13 15.41
C ARG A 624 21.71 2.79 14.91
N ALA A 625 22.78 2.84 14.12
CA ALA A 625 23.45 1.66 13.61
C ALA A 625 24.47 1.07 14.58
N CYS A 626 24.66 1.66 15.77
CA CYS A 626 25.75 1.31 16.69
C CYS A 626 27.11 1.26 15.98
N LEU A 627 27.35 2.19 15.03
CA LEU A 627 28.50 2.21 14.14
C LEU A 627 29.73 2.76 14.87
N LEU A 628 30.37 1.94 15.69
CA LEU A 628 31.48 2.34 16.55
C LEU A 628 32.69 2.80 15.73
N ARG A 629 32.91 2.24 14.55
CA ARG A 629 33.96 2.70 13.62
C ARG A 629 33.75 4.13 13.10
N ALA A 630 32.60 4.76 13.37
CA ALA A 630 32.38 6.18 13.08
C ALA A 630 33.06 7.11 14.11
N VAL A 631 33.39 6.64 15.31
CA VAL A 631 33.96 7.46 16.39
C VAL A 631 35.18 8.29 15.95
N PRO A 632 36.19 7.75 15.23
CA PRO A 632 37.34 8.54 14.79
C PRO A 632 36.95 9.65 13.79
N ASP A 633 35.96 9.40 12.94
CA ASP A 633 35.44 10.38 11.98
C ASP A 633 34.59 11.45 12.69
N LEU A 634 33.81 11.06 13.70
CA LEU A 634 33.00 11.96 14.54
C LEU A 634 33.87 12.90 15.40
N VAL A 635 34.95 12.40 16.01
CA VAL A 635 35.92 13.23 16.77
C VAL A 635 36.60 14.25 15.86
N ARG A 636 37.00 13.84 14.65
CA ARG A 636 37.57 14.74 13.65
C ARG A 636 36.56 15.78 13.17
N ALA A 637 35.31 15.39 12.96
CA ALA A 637 34.23 16.30 12.59
C ALA A 637 33.94 17.31 13.70
N LEU A 638 33.90 16.86 14.97
CA LEU A 638 33.64 17.70 16.14
C LEU A 638 34.69 18.81 16.27
N SER A 639 35.95 18.49 16.06
CA SER A 639 37.07 19.45 16.12
C SER A 639 36.99 20.55 15.05
N ARG A 640 36.16 20.38 14.01
CA ARG A 640 35.97 21.34 12.92
C ARG A 640 34.59 22.02 12.95
N ALA A 641 33.68 21.55 13.80
CA ALA A 641 32.29 22.01 13.84
C ALA A 641 32.17 23.39 14.49
N GLN A 642 31.68 24.36 13.72
CA GLN A 642 31.38 25.72 14.17
C GLN A 642 29.91 25.86 14.57
N ASP A 643 29.00 25.20 13.85
CA ASP A 643 27.56 25.23 14.10
C ASP A 643 27.21 24.58 15.46
N PRO A 644 26.54 25.30 16.37
CA PRO A 644 26.16 24.77 17.68
C PRO A 644 25.30 23.51 17.61
N GLU A 645 24.35 23.44 16.66
CA GLU A 645 23.50 22.26 16.50
C GLU A 645 24.31 21.04 16.02
N THR A 646 25.24 21.25 15.08
CA THR A 646 26.13 20.18 14.63
C THR A 646 26.99 19.68 15.78
N ARG A 647 27.57 20.59 16.56
CA ARG A 647 28.40 20.23 17.71
C ARG A 647 27.62 19.41 18.74
N ALA A 648 26.42 19.84 19.10
CA ALA A 648 25.55 19.11 20.02
C ALA A 648 25.19 17.72 19.49
N ALA A 649 24.89 17.59 18.19
CA ALA A 649 24.59 16.30 17.57
C ALA A 649 25.81 15.35 17.57
N LEU A 650 27.01 15.88 17.33
CA LEU A 650 28.25 15.11 17.35
C LEU A 650 28.63 14.65 18.76
N CYS A 651 28.56 15.53 19.77
CA CYS A 651 28.80 15.15 21.17
C CYS A 651 27.80 14.10 21.64
N SER A 652 26.51 14.29 21.33
CA SER A 652 25.46 13.31 21.63
C SER A 652 25.75 11.96 20.99
N ALA A 653 26.19 11.96 19.73
CA ALA A 653 26.53 10.73 19.03
C ALA A 653 27.76 10.03 19.61
N LEU A 654 28.81 10.79 19.93
CA LEU A 654 30.02 10.28 20.54
C LEU A 654 29.70 9.67 21.91
N ARG A 655 28.96 10.37 22.77
CA ARG A 655 28.56 9.86 24.10
C ARG A 655 27.79 8.55 24.02
N VAL A 656 26.85 8.44 23.08
CA VAL A 656 26.05 7.20 22.94
C VAL A 656 26.90 6.05 22.40
N LEU A 657 27.81 6.31 21.47
CA LEU A 657 28.65 5.27 20.88
C LEU A 657 29.80 4.85 21.80
N SER A 658 30.45 5.79 22.49
CA SER A 658 31.57 5.49 23.39
C SER A 658 31.13 5.04 24.78
N GLY A 659 29.96 5.50 25.25
CA GLY A 659 29.52 5.36 26.64
C GLY A 659 30.17 6.34 27.62
N GLU A 660 30.99 7.27 27.13
CA GLU A 660 31.81 8.20 27.93
C GLU A 660 31.54 9.65 27.52
N ASP A 661 31.82 10.62 28.39
CA ASP A 661 31.73 12.06 28.07
C ASP A 661 32.91 12.85 28.66
N PRO A 662 34.09 12.83 28.01
CA PRO A 662 35.29 13.56 28.49
C PRO A 662 35.12 15.09 28.47
N ALA A 663 34.00 15.61 27.98
CA ALA A 663 33.72 17.02 27.83
C ALA A 663 32.44 17.47 28.57
N GLU A 664 31.93 16.68 29.53
CA GLU A 664 30.65 16.93 30.22
C GLU A 664 30.54 18.35 30.81
N ASP A 665 31.63 18.85 31.41
CA ASP A 665 31.68 20.17 32.07
C ASP A 665 32.26 21.29 31.18
N LEU A 666 32.53 21.02 29.90
CA LEU A 666 33.18 21.98 29.01
C LEU A 666 32.16 22.72 28.13
N GLU A 667 32.21 24.05 28.16
CA GLU A 667 31.37 24.90 27.30
C GLU A 667 32.11 25.43 26.06
N ASP A 668 33.44 25.58 26.14
CA ASP A 668 34.24 26.12 25.03
C ASP A 668 34.38 25.10 23.88
N PRO A 669 33.97 25.45 22.65
CA PRO A 669 33.99 24.53 21.50
C PRO A 669 35.35 23.91 21.22
N ALA A 670 36.42 24.69 21.39
CA ALA A 670 37.77 24.23 21.11
C ALA A 670 38.29 23.32 22.23
N GLN A 671 37.92 23.57 23.49
CA GLN A 671 38.19 22.68 24.61
C GLN A 671 37.44 21.35 24.47
N ILE A 672 36.16 21.37 24.10
CA ILE A 672 35.36 20.17 23.84
C ILE A 672 36.02 19.29 22.77
N GLY A 673 36.41 19.88 21.62
CA GLY A 673 37.08 19.15 20.54
C GLY A 673 38.43 18.57 20.97
N ARG A 674 39.22 19.31 21.75
CA ARG A 674 40.50 18.83 22.30
C ARG A 674 40.32 17.69 23.29
N ALA A 675 39.33 17.77 24.19
CA ALA A 675 39.05 16.73 25.17
C ALA A 675 38.69 15.40 24.50
N TRP A 676 37.78 15.43 23.52
CA TRP A 676 37.44 14.25 22.74
C TRP A 676 38.61 13.70 21.90
N THR A 677 39.46 14.58 21.36
CA THR A 677 40.66 14.16 20.62
C THR A 677 41.69 13.49 21.54
N ALA A 678 41.94 14.06 22.72
CA ALA A 678 42.85 13.50 23.72
C ALA A 678 42.33 12.16 24.24
N TRP A 679 41.04 12.11 24.63
CA TRP A 679 40.38 10.88 25.04
C TRP A 679 40.51 9.80 23.97
N PHE A 680 40.23 10.12 22.70
CA PHE A 680 40.32 9.14 21.62
C PHE A 680 41.75 8.64 21.41
N ALA A 681 42.76 9.51 21.58
CA ALA A 681 44.17 9.15 21.47
C ALA A 681 44.66 8.24 22.61
N GLU A 682 44.03 8.34 23.79
CA GLU A 682 44.32 7.51 24.96
C GLU A 682 43.57 6.16 24.95
N GLN A 683 42.68 5.93 23.99
CA GLN A 683 41.99 4.65 23.88
C GLN A 683 42.98 3.55 23.45
N ASP A 684 43.04 2.49 24.23
CA ASP A 684 43.81 1.28 23.90
C ASP A 684 43.26 0.65 22.61
N GLU A 685 44.14 0.08 21.77
CA GLU A 685 43.77 -0.75 20.62
C GLU A 685 42.76 -1.85 21.01
N ALA A 686 42.82 -2.32 22.27
CA ALA A 686 41.85 -3.27 22.82
C ALA A 686 40.41 -2.74 22.84
N TRP A 687 40.20 -1.44 23.07
CA TRP A 687 38.86 -0.82 22.99
C TRP A 687 38.37 -0.79 21.54
N GLN A 688 39.26 -0.44 20.60
CA GLN A 688 38.92 -0.44 19.17
C GLN A 688 38.56 -1.85 18.67
N ARG A 689 39.28 -2.88 19.13
CA ARG A 689 38.96 -4.30 18.84
C ARG A 689 37.63 -4.73 19.46
N ARG A 690 37.36 -4.38 20.73
CA ARG A 690 36.08 -4.66 21.41
C ARG A 690 34.90 -4.06 20.65
N ALA A 691 35.07 -2.82 20.24
CA ALA A 691 34.07 -2.09 19.49
C ALA A 691 33.80 -2.74 18.12
N LEU A 692 34.86 -3.13 17.41
CA LEU A 692 34.78 -3.85 16.14
C LEU A 692 34.05 -5.20 16.27
N VAL A 693 34.39 -6.00 17.27
CA VAL A 693 33.75 -7.31 17.52
C VAL A 693 32.28 -7.13 17.92
N ALA A 694 31.95 -6.15 18.77
CA ALA A 694 30.59 -5.87 19.20
C ALA A 694 29.67 -5.46 18.03
N GLU A 695 30.15 -4.59 17.14
CA GLU A 695 29.42 -4.16 15.94
C GLU A 695 29.10 -5.35 15.01
N PHE A 696 29.99 -6.34 14.96
CA PHE A 696 29.83 -7.52 14.10
C PHE A 696 28.99 -8.65 14.69
N VAL A 697 28.79 -8.67 16.02
CA VAL A 697 27.97 -9.68 16.72
C VAL A 697 26.53 -9.20 16.97
N ALA A 698 26.27 -7.89 16.94
CA ALA A 698 24.97 -7.28 17.24
C ALA A 698 23.79 -7.71 16.34
N GLY A 699 24.04 -8.41 15.22
CA GLY A 699 23.01 -9.01 14.36
C GLY A 699 22.49 -10.38 14.82
N GLY A 700 22.98 -10.92 15.94
CA GLY A 700 22.62 -12.27 16.42
C GLY A 700 23.33 -13.41 15.70
N GLN A 701 24.08 -13.11 14.65
CA GLN A 701 24.95 -14.01 13.88
C GLN A 701 26.22 -13.25 13.47
N LEU A 702 27.36 -13.93 13.47
CA LEU A 702 28.61 -13.41 12.93
C LEU A 702 28.50 -13.45 11.40
N ALA A 703 28.42 -12.29 10.74
CA ALA A 703 28.31 -12.28 9.28
C ALA A 703 29.54 -12.92 8.61
N ASP A 704 29.33 -13.77 7.60
CA ASP A 704 30.40 -14.54 6.95
C ASP A 704 31.51 -13.65 6.34
N GLU A 705 31.15 -12.42 5.95
CA GLU A 705 32.06 -11.40 5.44
C GLU A 705 33.02 -10.83 6.50
N VAL A 706 32.73 -11.00 7.81
CA VAL A 706 33.64 -10.54 8.89
C VAL A 706 34.77 -11.53 9.10
N ARG A 707 34.49 -12.82 8.88
CA ARG A 707 35.42 -13.90 9.22
C ARG A 707 36.82 -13.63 8.65
N PRO A 708 37.00 -13.22 7.37
CA PRO A 708 38.33 -12.90 6.85
C PRO A 708 39.05 -11.78 7.59
N VAL A 709 38.33 -10.75 8.05
CA VAL A 709 38.91 -9.62 8.79
C VAL A 709 39.34 -10.07 10.18
N LEU A 710 38.51 -10.83 10.89
CA LEU A 710 38.86 -11.34 12.22
C LEU A 710 40.01 -12.36 12.15
N VAL A 711 40.03 -13.19 11.11
CA VAL A 711 41.15 -14.11 10.80
C VAL A 711 42.44 -13.34 10.55
N ALA A 712 42.39 -12.21 9.83
CA ALA A 712 43.56 -11.37 9.60
C ALA A 712 44.10 -10.72 10.89
N VAL A 713 43.23 -10.38 11.85
CA VAL A 713 43.65 -9.84 13.16
C VAL A 713 44.21 -10.95 14.08
N GLY A 714 43.82 -12.20 13.86
CA GLY A 714 44.40 -13.37 14.51
C GLY A 714 44.00 -13.51 15.99
N GLU A 715 44.93 -13.99 16.82
CA GLU A 715 44.66 -14.27 18.24
C GLU A 715 44.33 -13.01 19.08
N LEU A 716 44.61 -11.82 18.58
CA LEU A 716 44.39 -10.55 19.28
C LEU A 716 42.91 -10.19 19.52
N VAL A 717 41.96 -10.82 18.81
CA VAL A 717 40.51 -10.61 19.00
C VAL A 717 39.84 -11.70 19.84
N VAL A 718 40.61 -12.71 20.28
CA VAL A 718 40.08 -13.85 21.04
C VAL A 718 39.44 -13.42 22.36
N PRO A 719 40.04 -12.53 23.19
CA PRO A 719 39.40 -12.06 24.42
C PRO A 719 38.04 -11.41 24.17
N GLU A 720 37.91 -10.63 23.11
CA GLU A 720 36.70 -9.93 22.72
C GLU A 720 35.63 -10.87 22.17
N LEU A 721 36.03 -11.87 21.37
CA LEU A 721 35.13 -12.92 20.89
C LEU A 721 34.59 -13.78 22.03
N LEU A 722 35.42 -14.08 23.04
CA LEU A 722 34.99 -14.79 24.24
C LEU A 722 33.96 -13.98 25.04
N ALA A 723 34.19 -12.69 25.21
CA ALA A 723 33.25 -11.78 25.87
C ALA A 723 31.92 -11.71 25.10
N ALA A 724 31.97 -11.60 23.77
CA ALA A 724 30.78 -11.61 22.91
C ALA A 724 30.04 -12.96 22.95
N PHE A 725 30.76 -14.08 22.99
CA PHE A 725 30.18 -15.42 23.08
C PHE A 725 29.51 -15.66 24.43
N ALA A 726 30.08 -15.15 25.51
CA ALA A 726 29.46 -15.17 26.84
C ALA A 726 28.16 -14.34 26.87
N ALA A 727 28.14 -13.19 26.20
CA ALA A 727 26.96 -12.33 26.08
C ALA A 727 25.85 -12.94 25.19
N ASN A 728 26.22 -13.73 24.17
CA ASN A 728 25.27 -14.43 23.31
C ASN A 728 25.69 -15.89 23.04
N PRO A 729 25.38 -16.82 23.95
CA PRO A 729 25.80 -18.23 23.84
C PRO A 729 25.18 -19.00 22.65
N ARG A 730 24.18 -18.44 21.96
CA ARG A 730 23.55 -19.06 20.78
C ARG A 730 24.27 -18.76 19.46
N ALA A 731 25.30 -17.92 19.48
CA ALA A 731 26.09 -17.57 18.31
C ALA A 731 27.11 -18.68 17.93
N LEU A 732 26.61 -19.83 17.44
CA LEU A 732 27.41 -21.03 17.12
C LEU A 732 28.57 -20.78 16.13
N GLN A 733 28.50 -19.71 15.34
CA GLN A 733 29.59 -19.28 14.44
C GLN A 733 30.84 -18.80 15.19
N ILE A 734 30.71 -18.31 16.43
CA ILE A 734 31.84 -17.86 17.25
C ILE A 734 32.70 -19.05 17.68
N ASP A 735 32.10 -20.20 18.03
CA ASP A 735 32.85 -21.44 18.30
C ASP A 735 33.73 -21.84 17.11
N GLY A 736 33.14 -21.88 15.90
CA GLY A 736 33.89 -22.22 14.69
C GLY A 736 35.02 -21.24 14.37
N LEU A 737 34.87 -19.95 14.70
CA LEU A 737 35.91 -18.95 14.51
C LEU A 737 37.00 -19.04 15.58
N LEU A 738 36.63 -19.26 16.85
CA LEU A 738 37.60 -19.46 17.94
C LEU A 738 38.49 -20.69 17.66
N ARG A 739 37.93 -21.75 17.06
CA ARG A 739 38.71 -22.93 16.62
C ARG A 739 39.72 -22.58 15.54
N GLU A 740 39.31 -21.78 14.56
CA GLU A 740 40.18 -21.34 13.47
C GLU A 740 41.32 -20.44 13.98
N LEU A 741 41.00 -19.48 14.86
CA LEU A 741 41.97 -18.51 15.38
C LEU A 741 42.95 -19.11 16.39
N THR A 742 42.48 -20.02 17.25
CA THR A 742 43.29 -20.55 18.36
C THR A 742 43.86 -21.95 18.09
N GLY A 743 43.34 -22.67 17.10
CA GLY A 743 43.65 -24.08 16.84
C GLY A 743 43.16 -25.04 17.94
N LEU A 744 42.34 -24.57 18.90
CA LEU A 744 41.85 -25.40 20.00
C LEU A 744 40.69 -26.30 19.58
N ALA A 745 40.55 -27.44 20.26
CA ALA A 745 39.42 -28.34 20.12
C ALA A 745 38.09 -27.65 20.49
N PRO A 746 36.96 -28.03 19.87
CA PRO A 746 35.65 -27.43 20.15
C PRO A 746 35.29 -27.55 21.63
N ARG A 747 34.63 -26.52 22.16
CA ARG A 747 34.23 -26.48 23.57
C ARG A 747 32.73 -26.30 23.69
N ALA A 748 32.15 -26.84 24.76
CA ALA A 748 30.70 -26.91 24.93
C ALA A 748 30.08 -25.59 25.41
N SER A 749 30.88 -24.68 25.96
CA SER A 749 30.39 -23.41 26.52
C SER A 749 31.41 -22.28 26.41
N PRO A 750 30.97 -21.01 26.45
CA PRO A 750 31.86 -19.85 26.53
C PRO A 750 32.85 -19.92 27.70
N ALA A 751 32.42 -20.45 28.85
CA ALA A 751 33.27 -20.61 30.03
C ALA A 751 34.41 -21.61 29.77
N SER A 752 34.10 -22.77 29.17
CA SER A 752 35.12 -23.78 28.82
C SER A 752 36.10 -23.30 27.73
N TRP A 753 35.66 -22.38 26.87
CA TRP A 753 36.53 -21.67 25.93
C TRP A 753 37.48 -20.71 26.63
N ALA A 754 36.98 -19.90 27.58
CA ALA A 754 37.78 -18.96 28.35
C ALA A 754 38.85 -19.67 29.21
N GLU A 755 38.50 -20.78 29.85
CA GLU A 755 39.44 -21.61 30.61
C GLU A 755 40.55 -22.18 29.72
N ALA A 756 40.19 -22.72 28.54
CA ALA A 756 41.15 -23.29 27.60
C ALA A 756 42.10 -22.21 27.03
N TRP A 757 41.58 -21.01 26.76
CA TRP A 757 42.37 -19.88 26.31
C TRP A 757 43.33 -19.38 27.41
N ALA A 758 42.84 -19.21 28.64
CA ALA A 758 43.65 -18.82 29.78
C ALA A 758 44.78 -19.83 30.09
N GLY A 759 44.51 -21.13 29.90
CA GLY A 759 45.50 -22.19 30.07
C GLY A 759 46.61 -22.24 29.00
N ARG A 760 46.50 -21.44 27.92
CA ARG A 760 47.48 -21.43 26.82
C ARG A 760 48.75 -20.64 27.14
N GLY A 761 48.68 -19.70 28.09
CA GLY A 761 49.82 -18.93 28.59
C GLY A 761 50.43 -17.99 27.54
N SER A 762 50.83 -16.79 27.98
CA SER A 762 51.53 -15.79 27.18
C SER A 762 52.93 -16.29 26.78
N GLY A 763 53.04 -17.06 25.69
CA GLY A 763 54.32 -17.42 25.07
C GLY A 763 54.80 -16.32 24.12
N PRO A 764 56.08 -15.88 24.17
CA PRO A 764 56.56 -14.80 23.33
C PRO A 764 56.80 -15.31 21.90
N GLY A 765 56.06 -14.78 20.93
CA GLY A 765 56.48 -14.87 19.53
C GLY A 765 55.39 -15.21 18.52
N SER A 766 54.63 -14.20 18.11
CA SER A 766 54.31 -13.89 16.71
C SER A 766 53.27 -12.77 16.68
N GLY A 767 53.68 -11.56 17.08
CA GLY A 767 52.90 -10.37 16.72
C GLY A 767 53.05 -10.13 15.22
N PRO A 768 51.96 -9.97 14.43
CA PRO A 768 52.11 -9.41 13.10
C PRO A 768 52.70 -8.00 13.22
N SER A 769 53.57 -7.61 12.29
CA SER A 769 54.24 -6.31 12.32
C SER A 769 53.22 -5.17 12.28
N ARG A 770 53.57 -4.08 12.97
CA ARG A 770 52.82 -2.83 13.18
C ARG A 770 52.64 -1.96 11.92
N ASP A 771 52.48 -2.57 10.75
CA ASP A 771 52.23 -1.86 9.47
C ASP A 771 50.74 -1.86 9.07
#